data_AF-A0A093ZIZ2-F1
#
_entry.id   AF-A0A093ZIZ2-F1
#
_cell.length_a   1.000
_cell.length_b   1.000
_cell.length_c   1.000
_cell.angle_alpha   90.00
_cell.angle_beta   90.00
_cell.angle_gamma   90.00
#
_symmetry.space_group_name_H-M   'P 1'
#
loop_
_entity.id
_entity.type
_entity.pdbx_description
1 polymer ?
#
loop_
_entity_poly.entity_id
_entity_poly.type
_entity_poly.pdbx_seq_one_letter_code
_entity_poly.pdbx_strand_id
1 'polypeptide(L)'
;MDGMDEDAGMDQHSSGHPRSQYPEPHETPTFAWSGQNVSHDEATYPEQQFPLNGNQYHDDPAEDEELLSDADSDYLDLQTDIAKLEDSVRKFRKEQRDESSDEDEESADQSRTRRKGRDVKGRVITRGPRKAAVPTGDIRARMGRASQAFIEENYEEAKLLVEEVIRINAETHEAWTLLASIFRELGDRDKTLLALIYAAHLRPKDATQWLSAARFALEETGDHRSKSLPSAKFCFSSAIRANPKNDFEARCGKAEVLREMGSTSAAIVEYRQILKQRPHDTSILRLISEAYIDKDNVKAALNLYSEAIDFYKASDSQPGEKFTWSDVNIYVELHAYLGQYVDAVKELKSLSRWILGRESELYWDDVLDDDREWDSDDTRRVLHPNFCQGKYGLHQYGDGLPMELRVKLGLYRLRLGFHAEALSHLHWLGPENEYYADRVLDYPDLFHEAADSLYQAALYEEALVFYRALRSVSSQEDAGIYLQMGKCYLNENRNREAEESFQQAITLDQDNIDARVQLAKLYEALNEQEQAFIYVNEIMNLRRLQNSRKKQQKSQDITQDNDTLMPTVTRTKSYYKPKRLINVEERQRQEQAASDRLQEQYSVMRLERDAMRAGDEKATLAWMEAAADLIDDFRGFKTFYPWDKYVRFLGYTVGPARGQPQTGATPLDADLVEMANRISFKLGADVDNRNNVAVEIPENYRGIPFSTWLDIFLDYALCLVRYGKHQDAYEICEAAKDAVVFYHSREDMFLIHVCWCACAVLANDEETCVSACRYFMKDYQFTTDTYRMFAALTRLCQSPISWYSSGPTQKYMLRQIKAMDYGLVNDDARRKYFSEKGSYSAQDESGRLIVNKDMDIALLMVYGHILYTGTSYAYALNYFFRAYALDPENPMIKLSIGLGYVHHGLKRQSRRASDKIEERQEASYNVARTYQMVGLSHLAIPYYQEILDEARTSETKEDLVLDAAFNLQTMYSMGGNMRMADYITSTWLEK
;
A
#
# COMPACT_ATOMS: atom_id res chain seq x y z
N MET A 1 -80.37 -41.60 17.11
CA MET A 1 -81.80 -41.23 17.10
C MET A 1 -81.98 -40.23 15.99
N ASP A 2 -83.10 -40.34 15.27
CA ASP A 2 -83.74 -39.34 14.39
C ASP A 2 -83.05 -38.97 13.05
N GLY A 3 -83.81 -39.08 11.94
CA GLY A 3 -83.50 -38.69 10.54
C GLY A 3 -82.50 -39.59 9.79
N MET A 4 -82.76 -40.24 8.65
CA MET A 4 -83.91 -40.29 7.70
C MET A 4 -84.24 -39.00 6.92
N ASP A 5 -83.73 -38.91 5.68
CA ASP A 5 -84.44 -39.00 4.36
C ASP A 5 -83.34 -38.95 3.25
N GLU A 6 -83.33 -39.77 2.18
CA GLU A 6 -84.00 -39.64 0.85
C GLU A 6 -83.66 -38.32 0.11
N ASP A 7 -83.32 -38.24 -1.20
CA ASP A 7 -83.45 -39.14 -2.37
C ASP A 7 -82.43 -38.75 -3.50
N ALA A 8 -82.31 -39.56 -4.58
CA ALA A 8 -81.85 -39.31 -5.98
C ALA A 8 -80.55 -38.47 -6.31
N GLY A 9 -79.83 -38.66 -7.42
CA GLY A 9 -79.91 -39.63 -8.52
C GLY A 9 -79.37 -39.07 -9.87
N MET A 10 -78.75 -39.92 -10.72
CA MET A 10 -78.24 -39.62 -12.10
C MET A 10 -77.02 -38.65 -12.21
N ASP A 11 -75.90 -39.05 -12.83
CA ASP A 11 -75.55 -39.14 -14.28
C ASP A 11 -75.21 -37.77 -14.93
N GLN A 12 -74.26 -37.62 -15.87
CA GLN A 12 -73.51 -38.60 -16.68
C GLN A 12 -72.19 -38.02 -17.26
N HIS A 13 -71.24 -38.91 -17.63
CA HIS A 13 -70.05 -38.67 -18.48
C HIS A 13 -68.90 -37.77 -17.92
N SER A 14 -67.63 -37.92 -18.34
CA SER A 14 -67.10 -38.58 -19.56
C SER A 14 -65.81 -39.42 -19.37
N SER A 15 -65.64 -40.40 -20.26
CA SER A 15 -64.39 -41.08 -20.68
C SER A 15 -63.32 -41.43 -19.63
N GLY A 16 -63.52 -42.57 -18.95
CA GLY A 16 -62.42 -43.46 -18.57
C GLY A 16 -62.35 -44.65 -19.53
N HIS A 17 -61.19 -44.92 -20.14
CA HIS A 17 -60.98 -46.06 -21.03
C HIS A 17 -59.53 -46.61 -20.91
N PRO A 18 -59.26 -47.87 -21.33
CA PRO A 18 -58.98 -48.89 -20.32
C PRO A 18 -57.52 -49.40 -20.29
N ARG A 19 -57.18 -50.08 -19.19
CA ARG A 19 -56.05 -51.02 -19.17
C ARG A 19 -56.33 -52.19 -20.13
N SER A 20 -55.54 -52.32 -21.19
CA SER A 20 -55.24 -53.63 -21.79
C SER A 20 -53.88 -53.61 -22.51
N GLN A 21 -53.08 -54.64 -22.24
CA GLN A 21 -52.02 -55.22 -23.09
C GLN A 21 -51.09 -54.25 -23.86
N TYR A 22 -49.86 -54.09 -23.35
CA TYR A 22 -48.72 -53.68 -24.16
C TYR A 22 -48.34 -54.80 -25.16
N PRO A 23 -48.19 -54.52 -26.46
CA PRO A 23 -47.19 -55.16 -27.30
C PRO A 23 -45.83 -54.45 -27.14
N GLU A 24 -44.73 -55.18 -27.34
CA GLU A 24 -43.39 -54.59 -27.39
C GLU A 24 -43.12 -53.92 -28.76
N PRO A 25 -42.38 -52.80 -28.78
CA PRO A 25 -41.55 -52.40 -29.90
C PRO A 25 -40.06 -52.60 -29.53
N HIS A 26 -39.37 -53.45 -30.28
CA HIS A 26 -37.93 -53.63 -30.15
C HIS A 26 -37.13 -52.45 -30.76
N GLU A 27 -35.80 -52.49 -30.59
CA GLU A 27 -34.80 -51.82 -31.43
C GLU A 27 -34.79 -50.27 -31.44
N THR A 28 -34.17 -49.71 -30.37
CA THR A 28 -33.09 -48.74 -30.56
C THR A 28 -31.82 -49.26 -29.86
N PRO A 29 -30.61 -49.01 -30.40
CA PRO A 29 -29.44 -49.86 -30.09
C PRO A 29 -28.81 -49.60 -28.71
N THR A 30 -28.53 -50.70 -28.00
CA THR A 30 -27.81 -50.68 -26.73
C THR A 30 -26.29 -50.68 -26.93
N PHE A 31 -25.61 -49.57 -26.64
CA PHE A 31 -24.16 -49.59 -26.45
C PHE A 31 -23.82 -50.14 -25.05
N ALA A 32 -23.64 -51.45 -24.96
CA ALA A 32 -23.20 -52.13 -23.75
C ALA A 32 -21.66 -52.15 -23.67
N TRP A 33 -21.10 -51.58 -22.60
CA TRP A 33 -19.67 -51.71 -22.28
C TRP A 33 -19.38 -53.10 -21.72
N SER A 34 -19.07 -54.06 -22.59
CA SER A 34 -18.69 -55.44 -22.23
C SER A 34 -17.17 -55.61 -22.23
N GLY A 35 -16.55 -55.34 -21.07
CA GLY A 35 -15.14 -55.69 -20.86
C GLY A 35 -14.95 -57.20 -20.70
N GLN A 36 -14.26 -57.86 -21.63
CA GLN A 36 -13.70 -59.20 -21.42
C GLN A 36 -12.24 -59.31 -21.86
N ASN A 37 -11.44 -59.73 -20.87
CA ASN A 37 -10.05 -60.16 -20.87
C ASN A 37 -9.42 -60.63 -22.20
N VAL A 38 -8.19 -60.17 -22.41
CA VAL A 38 -7.11 -60.94 -23.06
C VAL A 38 -5.96 -61.04 -22.06
N SER A 39 -5.20 -62.15 -22.03
CA SER A 39 -4.32 -62.50 -20.91
C SER A 39 -2.96 -63.07 -21.36
N HIS A 40 -1.87 -62.57 -20.74
CA HIS A 40 -0.48 -63.07 -20.80
C HIS A 40 0.20 -62.96 -22.20
N ASP A 41 1.51 -62.73 -22.34
CA ASP A 41 2.65 -63.31 -21.60
C ASP A 41 3.79 -62.35 -21.16
N GLU A 42 4.63 -62.91 -20.27
CA GLU A 42 6.04 -62.62 -19.88
C GLU A 42 6.71 -61.24 -20.17
N ALA A 43 7.16 -60.56 -19.10
CA ALA A 43 8.60 -60.31 -18.84
C ALA A 43 8.88 -59.71 -17.43
N THR A 44 9.82 -60.33 -16.70
CA THR A 44 10.29 -60.05 -15.34
C THR A 44 10.79 -58.62 -15.01
N TYR A 45 10.49 -58.15 -13.79
CA TYR A 45 11.40 -57.34 -12.95
C TYR A 45 11.49 -57.97 -11.54
N PRO A 46 12.66 -57.95 -10.86
CA PRO A 46 12.87 -58.66 -9.58
C PRO A 46 12.51 -57.86 -8.31
N GLU A 47 12.29 -58.60 -7.21
CA GLU A 47 11.91 -58.09 -5.88
C GLU A 47 13.07 -57.56 -5.02
N GLN A 48 12.75 -56.68 -4.06
CA GLN A 48 13.20 -56.73 -2.65
C GLN A 48 12.39 -55.72 -1.81
N GLN A 49 11.36 -56.13 -1.05
CA GLN A 49 11.38 -56.77 0.29
C GLN A 49 11.36 -55.78 1.48
N PHE A 50 10.19 -55.67 2.13
CA PHE A 50 10.01 -55.07 3.47
C PHE A 50 10.21 -56.13 4.57
N PRO A 51 10.81 -55.74 5.72
CA PRO A 51 10.23 -56.08 7.05
C PRO A 51 10.45 -54.97 8.13
N LEU A 52 9.73 -54.88 9.27
CA LEU A 52 8.50 -55.53 9.79
C LEU A 52 7.96 -54.76 11.05
N ASN A 53 6.62 -54.72 11.19
CA ASN A 53 5.75 -54.71 12.41
C ASN A 53 6.06 -53.94 13.72
N GLY A 54 4.98 -53.48 14.40
CA GLY A 54 5.07 -53.13 15.84
C GLY A 54 3.86 -52.81 16.74
N ASN A 55 2.56 -52.92 16.36
CA ASN A 55 1.36 -52.72 17.25
C ASN A 55 1.23 -51.30 17.90
N GLN A 56 0.15 -50.77 18.53
CA GLN A 56 -1.33 -50.92 18.68
C GLN A 56 -1.80 -49.60 19.39
N TYR A 57 -3.07 -49.12 19.49
CA TYR A 57 -4.43 -49.59 19.20
C TYR A 57 -5.40 -48.35 19.06
N HIS A 58 -6.73 -48.58 19.07
CA HIS A 58 -7.90 -47.70 19.39
C HIS A 58 -7.67 -46.34 20.14
N ASP A 59 -8.49 -45.28 19.98
CA ASP A 59 -9.85 -45.11 19.40
C ASP A 59 -10.07 -43.71 18.75
N ASP A 60 -11.20 -43.53 18.06
CA ASP A 60 -11.73 -42.29 17.43
C ASP A 60 -12.16 -41.23 18.49
N PRO A 61 -12.13 -39.90 18.19
CA PRO A 61 -13.21 -39.31 17.39
C PRO A 61 -12.78 -38.21 16.39
N ALA A 62 -13.63 -37.99 15.38
CA ALA A 62 -13.44 -37.01 14.31
C ALA A 62 -13.82 -35.56 14.66
N GLU A 63 -13.04 -34.60 14.14
CA GLU A 63 -13.51 -33.32 13.58
C GLU A 63 -12.44 -32.72 12.63
N ASP A 64 -12.89 -32.07 11.55
CA ASP A 64 -12.19 -31.20 10.60
C ASP A 64 -10.73 -31.51 10.14
N GLU A 65 -10.58 -32.28 9.05
CA GLU A 65 -9.45 -32.14 8.10
C GLU A 65 -9.88 -31.31 6.87
N GLU A 66 -9.08 -30.30 6.49
CA GLU A 66 -9.34 -29.48 5.31
C GLU A 66 -9.11 -30.27 4.00
N LEU A 67 -10.17 -30.39 3.19
CA LEU A 67 -10.09 -30.97 1.84
C LEU A 67 -9.29 -30.08 0.89
N LEU A 68 -7.98 -30.32 0.81
CA LEU A 68 -7.11 -29.86 -0.27
C LEU A 68 -7.68 -30.32 -1.63
N SER A 69 -8.21 -29.37 -2.38
CA SER A 69 -8.85 -29.57 -3.69
C SER A 69 -7.84 -29.41 -4.83
N ASP A 70 -8.12 -30.01 -6.00
CA ASP A 70 -7.31 -29.91 -7.24
C ASP A 70 -7.16 -28.49 -7.85
N ALA A 71 -7.40 -27.43 -7.09
CA ALA A 71 -7.46 -26.04 -7.57
C ALA A 71 -6.08 -25.43 -7.91
N ASP A 72 -4.98 -26.01 -7.43
CA ASP A 72 -3.63 -25.46 -7.63
C ASP A 72 -3.03 -25.80 -9.01
N SER A 73 -3.55 -26.82 -9.71
CA SER A 73 -3.05 -27.22 -11.04
C SER A 73 -3.27 -26.12 -12.08
N ASP A 74 -4.54 -25.71 -12.27
CA ASP A 74 -4.92 -24.68 -13.24
C ASP A 74 -4.28 -23.31 -12.94
N TYR A 75 -3.95 -23.04 -11.67
CA TYR A 75 -3.28 -21.82 -11.25
C TYR A 75 -1.79 -21.81 -11.63
N LEU A 76 -1.09 -22.97 -11.53
CA LEU A 76 0.27 -23.10 -12.03
C LEU A 76 0.33 -22.92 -13.55
N ASP A 77 -0.56 -23.58 -14.30
CA ASP A 77 -0.56 -23.49 -15.77
C ASP A 77 -0.75 -22.04 -16.24
N LEU A 78 -1.69 -21.30 -15.62
CA LEU A 78 -1.90 -19.87 -15.87
C LEU A 78 -0.64 -19.03 -15.59
N GLN A 79 0.09 -19.31 -14.51
CA GLN A 79 1.37 -18.64 -14.24
C GLN A 79 2.42 -18.98 -15.30
N THR A 80 2.49 -20.22 -15.80
CA THR A 80 3.45 -20.56 -16.87
C THR A 80 3.13 -19.85 -18.18
N ASP A 81 1.85 -19.67 -18.54
CA ASP A 81 1.47 -18.95 -19.76
C ASP A 81 1.70 -17.44 -19.66
N ILE A 82 1.51 -16.84 -18.49
CA ILE A 82 1.93 -15.45 -18.23
C ILE A 82 3.46 -15.31 -18.36
N ALA A 83 4.25 -16.24 -17.82
CA ALA A 83 5.70 -16.23 -17.97
C ALA A 83 6.16 -16.37 -19.44
N LYS A 84 5.53 -17.25 -20.22
CA LYS A 84 5.76 -17.40 -21.68
C LYS A 84 5.45 -16.09 -22.44
N LEU A 85 4.40 -15.38 -22.03
CA LEU A 85 4.02 -14.09 -22.62
C LEU A 85 5.04 -12.99 -22.27
N GLU A 86 5.49 -12.91 -21.02
CA GLU A 86 6.51 -11.94 -20.59
C GLU A 86 7.86 -12.15 -21.30
N ASP A 87 8.34 -13.40 -21.40
CA ASP A 87 9.59 -13.69 -22.12
C ASP A 87 9.46 -13.46 -23.63
N SER A 88 8.27 -13.66 -24.23
CA SER A 88 7.99 -13.26 -25.62
C SER A 88 8.09 -11.73 -25.79
N VAL A 89 7.51 -10.95 -24.88
CA VAL A 89 7.61 -9.48 -24.88
C VAL A 89 9.03 -8.99 -24.62
N ARG A 90 9.80 -9.65 -23.74
CA ARG A 90 11.24 -9.36 -23.54
C ARG A 90 12.05 -9.65 -24.79
N LYS A 91 11.77 -10.77 -25.48
CA LYS A 91 12.47 -11.16 -26.70
C LYS A 91 12.21 -10.17 -27.83
N PHE A 92 10.96 -9.78 -28.05
CA PHE A 92 10.58 -8.71 -28.99
C PHE A 92 11.26 -7.36 -28.66
N ARG A 93 11.33 -6.99 -27.37
CA ARG A 93 12.06 -5.78 -26.91
C ARG A 93 13.58 -5.89 -27.03
N LYS A 94 14.14 -7.09 -27.14
CA LYS A 94 15.57 -7.32 -27.40
C LYS A 94 15.88 -7.27 -28.89
N GLU A 95 15.04 -7.91 -29.71
CA GLU A 95 15.10 -7.85 -31.17
C GLU A 95 14.95 -6.41 -31.72
N GLN A 96 14.32 -5.49 -30.97
CA GLN A 96 14.31 -4.05 -31.27
C GLN A 96 15.50 -3.23 -30.73
N ARG A 97 16.42 -3.82 -29.96
CA ARG A 97 17.65 -3.15 -29.47
C ARG A 97 18.89 -3.52 -30.28
N ASP A 98 18.93 -4.73 -30.82
CA ASP A 98 20.11 -5.32 -31.47
C ASP A 98 20.46 -4.69 -32.86
N GLU A 99 19.79 -3.61 -33.29
CA GLU A 99 20.20 -2.78 -34.45
C GLU A 99 20.98 -1.50 -34.08
N SER A 100 21.21 -1.18 -32.78
CA SER A 100 21.90 0.09 -32.42
C SER A 100 22.68 0.15 -31.09
N SER A 101 23.52 -0.85 -30.77
CA SER A 101 24.76 -0.64 -29.99
C SER A 101 25.66 -1.89 -29.95
N ASP A 102 26.91 -1.75 -30.43
CA ASP A 102 28.02 -2.67 -30.20
C ASP A 102 29.12 -1.94 -29.40
N GLU A 103 29.74 -2.64 -28.43
CA GLU A 103 30.95 -2.25 -27.64
C GLU A 103 30.77 -0.95 -26.78
N ASP A 104 30.93 -0.92 -25.46
CA ASP A 104 31.94 -1.54 -24.59
C ASP A 104 31.40 -1.88 -23.18
N GLU A 105 31.73 -3.06 -22.64
CA GLU A 105 32.35 -3.27 -21.30
C GLU A 105 32.50 -4.78 -20.98
N GLU A 106 33.73 -5.26 -20.75
CA GLU A 106 34.09 -5.87 -19.45
C GLU A 106 35.58 -6.22 -19.26
N SER A 107 36.13 -5.74 -18.14
CA SER A 107 37.21 -6.34 -17.33
C SER A 107 38.58 -6.68 -17.96
N ALA A 108 39.52 -7.11 -17.11
CA ALA A 108 40.89 -7.45 -17.48
C ALA A 108 41.46 -8.56 -16.59
N ASP A 109 42.18 -9.51 -17.19
CA ASP A 109 43.49 -9.98 -16.70
C ASP A 109 44.26 -10.74 -17.81
N GLN A 110 45.48 -11.16 -17.47
CA GLN A 110 46.35 -12.16 -18.07
C GLN A 110 47.35 -11.69 -19.13
N SER A 111 48.59 -11.58 -18.64
CA SER A 111 49.81 -11.36 -19.42
C SER A 111 50.01 -12.37 -20.56
N ARG A 112 50.53 -11.90 -21.71
CA ARG A 112 51.69 -12.55 -22.37
C ARG A 112 52.37 -11.70 -23.44
N THR A 113 53.63 -11.35 -23.16
CA THR A 113 54.79 -11.31 -24.10
C THR A 113 54.53 -11.10 -25.60
N ARG A 114 54.92 -9.94 -26.15
CA ARG A 114 55.18 -9.79 -27.60
C ARG A 114 56.67 -9.58 -27.91
N ARG A 115 57.09 -10.05 -29.09
CA ARG A 115 58.50 -10.16 -29.54
C ARG A 115 59.03 -8.83 -30.12
N LYS A 116 60.36 -8.72 -30.23
CA LYS A 116 61.12 -7.63 -30.91
C LYS A 116 60.54 -7.27 -32.28
N GLY A 117 60.50 -5.97 -32.63
CA GLY A 117 59.80 -5.47 -33.83
C GLY A 117 60.30 -4.21 -34.56
N ARG A 118 61.55 -3.75 -34.32
CA ARG A 118 62.25 -2.66 -35.07
C ARG A 118 61.70 -1.21 -35.00
N ASP A 119 62.62 -0.26 -35.15
CA ASP A 119 62.39 1.19 -35.10
C ASP A 119 61.70 1.78 -36.35
N VAL A 120 60.81 2.75 -36.11
CA VAL A 120 60.70 3.97 -36.94
C VAL A 120 60.57 5.17 -36.00
N LYS A 121 61.43 6.19 -36.15
CA LYS A 121 61.39 7.41 -35.32
C LYS A 121 60.25 8.36 -35.71
N GLY A 122 59.02 8.01 -35.36
CA GLY A 122 57.88 8.93 -35.39
C GLY A 122 57.98 9.95 -34.25
N ARG A 123 58.40 11.19 -34.55
CA ARG A 123 58.46 12.28 -33.57
C ARG A 123 57.04 12.82 -33.33
N VAL A 124 56.31 12.20 -32.41
CA VAL A 124 54.96 12.64 -32.02
C VAL A 124 55.06 14.04 -31.39
N ILE A 125 54.74 15.06 -32.18
CA ILE A 125 54.57 16.42 -31.69
C ILE A 125 53.25 16.45 -30.94
N THR A 126 53.31 16.57 -29.61
CA THR A 126 52.16 16.86 -28.75
C THR A 126 51.60 18.24 -29.11
N ARG A 127 50.71 18.26 -30.10
CA ARG A 127 49.95 19.44 -30.49
C ARG A 127 48.98 19.78 -29.36
N GLY A 128 49.35 20.75 -28.53
CA GLY A 128 48.40 21.41 -27.63
C GLY A 128 47.27 22.10 -28.42
N PRO A 129 46.22 22.59 -27.73
CA PRO A 129 45.10 23.28 -28.38
C PRO A 129 45.56 24.35 -29.36
N ARG A 130 44.93 24.40 -30.54
CA ARG A 130 45.21 25.47 -31.50
C ARG A 130 44.82 26.80 -30.85
N LYS A 131 45.60 27.86 -31.13
CA LYS A 131 45.23 29.20 -30.72
C LYS A 131 44.00 29.61 -31.55
N ALA A 132 42.88 29.88 -30.89
CA ALA A 132 41.59 30.11 -31.51
C ALA A 132 41.67 31.16 -32.64
N ALA A 133 40.88 30.98 -33.69
CA ALA A 133 40.87 31.90 -34.83
C ALA A 133 40.42 33.29 -34.38
N VAL A 134 41.14 34.34 -34.80
CA VAL A 134 40.75 35.73 -34.49
C VAL A 134 39.43 36.03 -35.21
N PRO A 135 38.35 36.43 -34.51
CA PRO A 135 37.06 36.64 -35.15
C PRO A 135 37.11 37.70 -36.26
N THR A 136 36.58 37.34 -37.42
CA THR A 136 36.39 38.22 -38.60
C THR A 136 35.60 39.49 -38.21
N GLY A 137 35.80 40.59 -38.94
CA GLY A 137 35.08 41.85 -38.71
C GLY A 137 33.56 41.66 -38.62
N ASP A 138 32.99 40.87 -39.53
CA ASP A 138 31.61 40.42 -39.58
C ASP A 138 31.08 39.72 -38.31
N ILE A 139 31.97 39.02 -37.59
CA ILE A 139 31.63 38.33 -36.33
C ILE A 139 31.63 39.36 -35.19
N ARG A 140 32.64 40.25 -35.16
CA ARG A 140 32.71 41.35 -34.18
C ARG A 140 31.54 42.32 -34.32
N ALA A 141 31.10 42.61 -35.54
CA ALA A 141 29.94 43.45 -35.81
C ALA A 141 28.63 42.81 -35.33
N ARG A 142 28.46 41.49 -35.52
CA ARG A 142 27.30 40.74 -34.97
C ARG A 142 27.34 40.67 -33.45
N MET A 143 28.50 40.38 -32.84
CA MET A 143 28.67 40.42 -31.38
C MET A 143 28.37 41.79 -30.81
N GLY A 144 28.83 42.88 -31.44
CA GLY A 144 28.50 44.25 -31.02
C GLY A 144 26.98 44.53 -31.04
N ARG A 145 26.27 44.07 -32.08
CA ARG A 145 24.80 44.13 -32.14
C ARG A 145 24.13 43.27 -31.07
N ALA A 146 24.63 42.06 -30.82
CA ALA A 146 24.08 41.17 -29.79
C ALA A 146 24.22 41.78 -28.38
N SER A 147 25.39 42.33 -28.05
CA SER A 147 25.61 43.04 -26.79
C SER A 147 24.73 44.29 -26.67
N GLN A 148 24.50 45.01 -27.77
CA GLN A 148 23.59 46.17 -27.79
C GLN A 148 22.13 45.73 -27.53
N ALA A 149 21.64 44.68 -28.21
CA ALA A 149 20.29 44.15 -28.00
C ALA A 149 20.09 43.61 -26.57
N PHE A 150 21.14 43.05 -25.94
CA PHE A 150 21.11 42.65 -24.53
C PHE A 150 21.03 43.86 -23.57
N ILE A 151 21.76 44.95 -23.86
CA ILE A 151 21.68 46.22 -23.11
C ILE A 151 20.32 46.91 -23.29
N GLU A 152 19.66 46.67 -24.42
CA GLU A 152 18.30 47.13 -24.74
C GLU A 152 17.19 46.16 -24.22
N GLU A 153 17.55 45.21 -23.35
CA GLU A 153 16.67 44.18 -22.74
C GLU A 153 15.91 43.29 -23.75
N ASN A 154 16.29 43.33 -25.04
CA ASN A 154 15.69 42.55 -26.12
C ASN A 154 16.35 41.16 -26.23
N TYR A 155 16.14 40.35 -25.19
CA TYR A 155 16.83 39.07 -24.99
C TYR A 155 16.66 38.07 -26.14
N GLU A 156 15.52 38.05 -26.84
CA GLU A 156 15.30 37.14 -27.97
C GLU A 156 16.04 37.58 -29.26
N GLU A 157 16.14 38.89 -29.58
CA GLU A 157 17.03 39.32 -30.67
C GLU A 157 18.49 39.08 -30.31
N ALA A 158 18.88 39.38 -29.07
CA ALA A 158 20.24 39.13 -28.58
C ALA A 158 20.61 37.65 -28.72
N LYS A 159 19.72 36.73 -28.30
CA LYS A 159 19.87 35.27 -28.41
C LYS A 159 20.09 34.83 -29.85
N LEU A 160 19.21 35.23 -30.76
CA LEU A 160 19.31 34.86 -32.18
C LEU A 160 20.62 35.35 -32.81
N LEU A 161 21.07 36.57 -32.48
CA LEU A 161 22.34 37.12 -32.96
C LEU A 161 23.56 36.36 -32.40
N VAL A 162 23.50 35.89 -31.14
CA VAL A 162 24.56 35.07 -30.52
C VAL A 162 24.58 33.66 -31.09
N GLU A 163 23.43 33.02 -31.28
CA GLU A 163 23.31 31.71 -31.93
C GLU A 163 23.83 31.75 -33.38
N GLU A 164 23.56 32.82 -34.15
CA GLU A 164 24.19 33.04 -35.45
C GLU A 164 25.72 33.13 -35.36
N VAL A 165 26.27 33.83 -34.37
CA VAL A 165 27.73 33.94 -34.17
C VAL A 165 28.34 32.58 -33.83
N ILE A 166 27.73 31.80 -32.95
CA ILE A 166 28.20 30.46 -32.57
C ILE A 166 28.13 29.51 -33.77
N ARG A 167 27.07 29.58 -34.59
CA ARG A 167 26.94 28.83 -35.85
C ARG A 167 28.03 29.18 -36.87
N ILE A 168 28.52 30.42 -36.89
CA ILE A 168 29.62 30.87 -37.77
C ILE A 168 30.99 30.50 -37.19
N ASN A 169 31.20 30.65 -35.88
CA ASN A 169 32.44 30.29 -35.18
C ASN A 169 32.19 29.92 -33.71
N ALA A 170 32.06 28.63 -33.44
CA ALA A 170 31.89 28.10 -32.09
C ALA A 170 33.10 28.33 -31.15
N GLU A 171 34.29 28.70 -31.67
CA GLU A 171 35.44 29.08 -30.82
C GLU A 171 35.30 30.49 -30.19
N THR A 172 34.22 31.22 -30.48
CA THR A 172 34.01 32.61 -30.00
C THR A 172 33.58 32.65 -28.53
N HIS A 173 34.55 32.64 -27.61
CA HIS A 173 34.30 32.66 -26.16
C HIS A 173 33.32 33.76 -25.70
N GLU A 174 33.43 34.98 -26.24
CA GLU A 174 32.57 36.13 -25.92
C GLU A 174 31.08 35.87 -26.25
N ALA A 175 30.81 35.04 -27.25
CA ALA A 175 29.45 34.64 -27.61
C ALA A 175 28.86 33.70 -26.56
N TRP A 176 29.61 32.70 -26.09
CA TRP A 176 29.16 31.77 -25.05
C TRP A 176 28.95 32.45 -23.70
N THR A 177 29.78 33.42 -23.33
CA THR A 177 29.55 34.22 -22.11
C THR A 177 28.31 35.11 -22.21
N LEU A 178 28.03 35.69 -23.38
CA LEU A 178 26.82 36.48 -23.59
C LEU A 178 25.57 35.59 -23.62
N LEU A 179 25.66 34.39 -24.23
CA LEU A 179 24.59 33.39 -24.22
C LEU A 179 24.22 32.94 -22.80
N ALA A 180 25.23 32.75 -21.94
CA ALA A 180 25.00 32.44 -20.53
C ALA A 180 24.26 33.57 -19.81
N SER A 181 24.66 34.84 -20.00
CA SER A 181 23.91 35.98 -19.44
C SER A 181 22.47 36.03 -19.94
N ILE A 182 22.25 35.84 -21.25
CA ILE A 182 20.90 35.82 -21.84
C ILE A 182 20.03 34.71 -21.24
N PHE A 183 20.54 33.48 -21.11
CA PHE A 183 19.78 32.40 -20.48
C PHE A 183 19.53 32.63 -18.99
N ARG A 184 20.39 33.36 -18.27
CA ARG A 184 20.17 33.71 -16.86
C ARG A 184 19.00 34.67 -16.70
N GLU A 185 18.94 35.74 -17.49
CA GLU A 185 17.82 36.70 -17.44
C GLU A 185 16.51 36.07 -17.94
N LEU A 186 16.58 35.09 -18.84
CA LEU A 186 15.43 34.26 -19.26
C LEU A 186 15.05 33.15 -18.26
N GLY A 187 15.78 32.98 -17.15
CA GLY A 187 15.51 31.99 -16.10
C GLY A 187 15.94 30.54 -16.42
N ASP A 188 16.60 30.29 -17.55
CA ASP A 188 17.00 28.95 -18.01
C ASP A 188 18.33 28.52 -17.38
N ARG A 189 18.25 28.02 -16.14
CA ARG A 189 19.40 27.62 -15.31
C ARG A 189 20.27 26.55 -15.95
N ASP A 190 19.68 25.53 -16.55
CA ASP A 190 20.43 24.41 -17.15
C ASP A 190 21.19 24.84 -18.41
N LYS A 191 20.56 25.64 -19.31
CA LYS A 191 21.27 26.17 -20.49
C LYS A 191 22.31 27.22 -20.11
N THR A 192 22.07 28.00 -19.05
CA THR A 192 23.07 28.93 -18.49
C THR A 192 24.33 28.19 -18.03
N LEU A 193 24.16 27.15 -17.19
CA LEU A 193 25.29 26.35 -16.70
C LEU A 193 26.06 25.68 -17.86
N LEU A 194 25.35 25.13 -18.84
CA LEU A 194 25.97 24.52 -20.02
C LEU A 194 26.77 25.55 -20.85
N ALA A 195 26.23 26.75 -21.06
CA ALA A 195 26.92 27.83 -21.77
C ALA A 195 28.18 28.33 -21.03
N LEU A 196 28.14 28.43 -19.70
CA LEU A 196 29.31 28.75 -18.87
C LEU A 196 30.40 27.68 -18.98
N ILE A 197 30.02 26.39 -18.99
CA ILE A 197 30.94 25.26 -19.16
C ILE A 197 31.61 25.30 -20.55
N TYR A 198 30.85 25.55 -21.62
CA TYR A 198 31.41 25.74 -22.96
C TYR A 198 32.33 26.97 -23.05
N ALA A 199 31.97 28.09 -22.42
CA ALA A 199 32.81 29.27 -22.36
C ALA A 199 34.18 28.99 -21.71
N ALA A 200 34.19 28.25 -20.59
CA ALA A 200 35.41 27.85 -19.87
C ALA A 200 36.25 26.82 -20.65
N HIS A 201 35.61 25.89 -21.39
CA HIS A 201 36.28 24.95 -22.29
C HIS A 201 37.12 25.63 -23.38
N LEU A 202 36.72 26.83 -23.83
CA LEU A 202 37.46 27.63 -24.82
C LEU A 202 38.68 28.35 -24.23
N ARG A 203 38.76 28.51 -22.90
CA ARG A 203 39.90 29.10 -22.18
C ARG A 203 40.35 28.16 -21.04
N PRO A 204 40.79 26.92 -21.34
CA PRO A 204 40.99 25.87 -20.33
C PRO A 204 42.20 26.11 -19.38
N LYS A 205 42.90 27.24 -19.52
CA LYS A 205 43.97 27.69 -18.60
C LYS A 205 43.50 28.79 -17.63
N ASP A 206 42.29 29.30 -17.81
CA ASP A 206 41.72 30.34 -16.95
C ASP A 206 40.87 29.69 -15.86
N ALA A 207 41.45 29.56 -14.66
CA ALA A 207 40.76 28.94 -13.52
C ALA A 207 39.52 29.73 -13.08
N THR A 208 39.45 31.05 -13.37
CA THR A 208 38.34 31.91 -12.92
C THR A 208 37.02 31.54 -13.59
N GLN A 209 37.07 31.11 -14.86
CA GLN A 209 35.89 30.75 -15.64
C GLN A 209 35.31 29.40 -15.18
N TRP A 210 36.19 28.46 -14.84
CA TRP A 210 35.82 27.19 -14.22
C TRP A 210 35.22 27.39 -12.82
N LEU A 211 35.77 28.29 -12.01
CA LEU A 211 35.20 28.64 -10.70
C LEU A 211 33.83 29.32 -10.86
N SER A 212 33.67 30.24 -11.81
CA SER A 212 32.37 30.89 -12.07
C SER A 212 31.28 29.90 -12.51
N ALA A 213 31.62 28.93 -13.35
CA ALA A 213 30.70 27.84 -13.72
C ALA A 213 30.37 26.92 -12.53
N ALA A 214 31.35 26.64 -11.67
CA ALA A 214 31.16 25.81 -10.47
C ALA A 214 30.27 26.48 -9.42
N ARG A 215 30.47 27.77 -9.14
CA ARG A 215 29.62 28.55 -8.22
C ARG A 215 28.19 28.65 -8.73
N PHE A 216 27.99 28.98 -10.00
CA PHE A 216 26.66 29.01 -10.63
C PHE A 216 25.92 27.67 -10.47
N ALA A 217 26.63 26.54 -10.64
CA ALA A 217 26.03 25.21 -10.45
C ALA A 217 25.49 24.97 -9.02
N LEU A 218 26.05 25.60 -7.98
CA LEU A 218 25.70 25.38 -6.57
C LEU A 218 24.76 26.45 -6.00
N GLU A 219 24.92 27.69 -6.42
CA GLU A 219 24.22 28.86 -5.88
C GLU A 219 22.89 29.13 -6.60
N GLU A 220 22.86 28.97 -7.94
CA GLU A 220 21.78 29.48 -8.80
C GLU A 220 20.80 28.39 -9.29
N THR A 221 21.05 27.12 -8.98
CA THR A 221 20.25 25.99 -9.50
C THR A 221 19.00 25.68 -8.66
N GLY A 222 18.97 26.05 -7.38
CA GLY A 222 17.85 25.78 -6.47
C GLY A 222 17.58 24.28 -6.29
N ASP A 223 16.32 23.86 -6.44
CA ASP A 223 15.88 22.46 -6.29
C ASP A 223 16.55 21.47 -7.26
N HIS A 224 17.32 21.96 -8.25
CA HIS A 224 18.08 21.15 -9.19
C HIS A 224 19.57 21.00 -8.80
N ARG A 225 20.01 21.53 -7.64
CA ARG A 225 21.38 21.39 -7.11
C ARG A 225 21.88 19.95 -7.10
N SER A 226 21.03 18.98 -6.73
CA SER A 226 21.38 17.55 -6.73
C SER A 226 21.78 17.03 -8.12
N LYS A 227 21.18 17.57 -9.20
CA LYS A 227 21.49 17.23 -10.60
C LYS A 227 22.75 17.94 -11.09
N SER A 228 23.11 19.10 -10.54
CA SER A 228 24.26 19.91 -10.97
C SER A 228 25.58 19.54 -10.30
N LEU A 229 25.58 18.81 -9.17
CA LEU A 229 26.79 18.39 -8.45
C LEU A 229 27.88 17.73 -9.35
N PRO A 230 27.56 16.84 -10.31
CA PRO A 230 28.58 16.27 -11.21
C PRO A 230 29.27 17.33 -12.08
N SER A 231 28.51 18.33 -12.54
CA SER A 231 29.01 19.47 -13.31
C SER A 231 29.87 20.40 -12.45
N ALA A 232 29.47 20.68 -11.21
CA ALA A 232 30.28 21.45 -10.26
C ALA A 232 31.62 20.75 -9.97
N LYS A 233 31.58 19.44 -9.66
CA LYS A 233 32.76 18.57 -9.47
C LYS A 233 33.70 18.57 -10.69
N PHE A 234 33.15 18.54 -11.91
CA PHE A 234 33.92 18.64 -13.14
C PHE A 234 34.58 20.02 -13.30
N CYS A 235 33.85 21.11 -13.02
CA CYS A 235 34.35 22.47 -13.11
C CYS A 235 35.49 22.73 -12.12
N PHE A 236 35.32 22.39 -10.83
CA PHE A 236 36.41 22.49 -9.85
C PHE A 236 37.62 21.62 -10.22
N SER A 237 37.40 20.39 -10.71
CA SER A 237 38.47 19.51 -11.20
C SER A 237 39.16 20.05 -12.47
N SER A 238 38.54 21.01 -13.17
CA SER A 238 39.13 21.71 -14.31
C SER A 238 39.89 22.97 -13.88
N ALA A 239 39.39 23.71 -12.89
CA ALA A 239 40.13 24.79 -12.22
C ALA A 239 41.46 24.29 -11.64
N ILE A 240 41.45 23.15 -10.91
CA ILE A 240 42.67 22.53 -10.33
C ILE A 240 43.67 22.08 -11.40
N ARG A 241 43.22 21.79 -12.63
CA ARG A 241 44.11 21.49 -13.77
C ARG A 241 44.66 22.76 -14.44
N ALA A 242 43.98 23.89 -14.30
CA ALA A 242 44.38 25.17 -14.86
C ALA A 242 45.46 25.88 -14.02
N ASN A 243 45.39 25.84 -12.68
CA ASN A 243 46.31 26.57 -11.79
C ASN A 243 46.89 25.78 -10.58
N PRO A 244 47.51 24.59 -10.76
CA PRO A 244 47.88 23.60 -9.70
C PRO A 244 48.59 24.05 -8.41
N LYS A 245 49.02 25.32 -8.31
CA LYS A 245 49.75 25.92 -7.19
C LYS A 245 48.94 26.90 -6.34
N ASN A 246 47.75 27.35 -6.78
CA ASN A 246 46.94 28.32 -6.04
C ASN A 246 45.44 28.05 -6.20
N ASP A 247 45.04 26.82 -5.85
CA ASP A 247 43.70 26.26 -6.03
C ASP A 247 42.95 26.02 -4.71
N PHE A 248 43.22 26.82 -3.66
CA PHE A 248 42.59 26.64 -2.34
C PHE A 248 41.06 26.58 -2.46
N GLU A 249 40.45 27.60 -3.08
CA GLU A 249 38.99 27.67 -3.31
C GLU A 249 38.49 26.46 -4.12
N ALA A 250 39.16 26.14 -5.22
CA ALA A 250 38.74 25.04 -6.09
C ALA A 250 38.81 23.66 -5.41
N ARG A 251 39.73 23.48 -4.47
CA ARG A 251 39.85 22.24 -3.67
C ARG A 251 38.84 22.19 -2.54
N CYS A 252 38.55 23.32 -1.88
CA CYS A 252 37.45 23.40 -0.90
C CYS A 252 36.11 23.05 -1.54
N GLY A 253 35.72 23.76 -2.60
CA GLY A 253 34.45 23.52 -3.29
C GLY A 253 34.36 22.12 -3.92
N LYS A 254 35.48 21.56 -4.41
CA LYS A 254 35.52 20.15 -4.83
C LYS A 254 35.28 19.18 -3.67
N ALA A 255 35.86 19.43 -2.50
CA ALA A 255 35.71 18.57 -1.33
C ALA A 255 34.28 18.63 -0.76
N GLU A 256 33.69 19.83 -0.71
CA GLU A 256 32.29 20.07 -0.33
C GLU A 256 31.31 19.34 -1.25
N VAL A 257 31.44 19.51 -2.57
CA VAL A 257 30.63 18.76 -3.55
C VAL A 257 30.86 17.25 -3.46
N LEU A 258 32.08 16.80 -3.16
CA LEU A 258 32.34 15.37 -2.92
C LEU A 258 31.64 14.87 -1.64
N ARG A 259 31.49 15.70 -0.60
CA ARG A 259 30.72 15.35 0.61
C ARG A 259 29.22 15.29 0.32
N GLU A 260 28.65 16.28 -0.38
CA GLU A 260 27.24 16.24 -0.83
C GLU A 260 26.95 15.01 -1.73
N MET A 261 27.91 14.58 -2.54
CA MET A 261 27.83 13.33 -3.33
C MET A 261 28.16 12.05 -2.53
N GLY A 262 28.16 12.08 -1.20
CA GLY A 262 28.47 10.92 -0.33
C GLY A 262 29.89 10.33 -0.47
N SER A 263 30.77 11.03 -1.19
CA SER A 263 32.13 10.60 -1.54
C SER A 263 33.18 11.14 -0.54
N THR A 264 32.84 11.14 0.76
CA THR A 264 33.58 11.80 1.84
C THR A 264 35.05 11.37 1.93
N SER A 265 35.37 10.11 1.59
CA SER A 265 36.74 9.61 1.53
C SER A 265 37.64 10.37 0.54
N ALA A 266 37.07 10.88 -0.55
CA ALA A 266 37.78 11.71 -1.53
C ALA A 266 37.84 13.19 -1.08
N ALA A 267 36.83 13.69 -0.38
CA ALA A 267 36.85 15.03 0.23
C ALA A 267 38.02 15.18 1.23
N ILE A 268 38.20 14.21 2.13
CA ILE A 268 39.35 14.14 3.06
C ILE A 268 40.69 14.21 2.33
N VAL A 269 40.82 13.60 1.14
CA VAL A 269 42.06 13.62 0.35
C VAL A 269 42.34 14.99 -0.27
N GLU A 270 41.32 15.78 -0.59
CA GLU A 270 41.48 17.17 -1.03
C GLU A 270 41.79 18.11 0.15
N TYR A 271 41.08 18.01 1.28
CA TYR A 271 41.40 18.76 2.50
C TYR A 271 42.83 18.48 3.00
N ARG A 272 43.30 17.22 2.96
CA ARG A 272 44.71 16.85 3.26
C ARG A 272 45.71 17.44 2.25
N GLN A 273 45.33 17.73 1.01
CA GLN A 273 46.20 18.43 0.06
C GLN A 273 46.26 19.93 0.33
N ILE A 274 45.19 20.52 0.89
CA ILE A 274 45.18 21.91 1.36
C ILE A 274 46.06 22.07 2.61
N LEU A 275 45.89 21.21 3.63
CA LEU A 275 46.69 21.26 4.87
C LEU A 275 48.20 21.08 4.63
N LYS A 276 48.60 20.40 3.55
CA LYS A 276 50.02 20.32 3.12
C LYS A 276 50.60 21.65 2.60
N GLN A 277 49.74 22.59 2.20
CA GLN A 277 50.13 23.93 1.74
C GLN A 277 49.90 25.00 2.82
N ARG A 278 48.90 24.79 3.69
CA ARG A 278 48.61 25.60 4.87
C ARG A 278 48.47 24.69 6.11
N PRO A 279 49.57 24.35 6.79
CA PRO A 279 49.52 23.62 8.04
C PRO A 279 48.68 24.37 9.09
N HIS A 280 47.93 23.61 9.89
CA HIS A 280 47.13 24.11 11.03
C HIS A 280 46.05 25.17 10.70
N ASP A 281 45.63 25.31 9.43
CA ASP A 281 44.53 26.20 9.01
C ASP A 281 43.19 25.74 9.64
N THR A 282 42.75 26.44 10.70
CA THR A 282 41.56 26.08 11.49
C THR A 282 40.29 26.00 10.66
N SER A 283 40.15 26.83 9.61
CA SER A 283 38.99 26.76 8.70
C SER A 283 38.87 25.40 7.99
N ILE A 284 40.01 24.77 7.69
CA ILE A 284 40.09 23.45 7.04
C ILE A 284 40.06 22.33 8.09
N LEU A 285 40.55 22.57 9.31
CA LEU A 285 40.44 21.61 10.42
C LEU A 285 38.98 21.36 10.84
N ARG A 286 38.11 22.37 10.78
CA ARG A 286 36.65 22.20 11.00
C ARG A 286 36.03 21.30 9.93
N LEU A 287 36.14 21.71 8.66
CA LEU A 287 35.59 21.00 7.51
C LEU A 287 36.11 19.56 7.35
N ILE A 288 37.39 19.31 7.63
CA ILE A 288 37.94 17.95 7.58
C ILE A 288 37.47 17.10 8.77
N SER A 289 37.21 17.70 9.93
CA SER A 289 36.73 16.99 11.13
C SER A 289 35.29 16.54 10.97
N GLU A 290 34.41 17.40 10.44
CA GLU A 290 33.08 17.01 9.95
C GLU A 290 33.18 15.78 9.04
N ALA A 291 34.04 15.84 8.01
CA ALA A 291 34.27 14.74 7.07
C ALA A 291 34.92 13.47 7.68
N TYR A 292 35.53 13.54 8.87
CA TYR A 292 35.99 12.37 9.62
C TYR A 292 34.92 11.78 10.53
N ILE A 293 34.01 12.61 11.06
CA ILE A 293 32.82 12.18 11.84
C ILE A 293 31.87 11.41 10.91
N ASP A 294 31.57 11.97 9.73
CA ASP A 294 30.84 11.32 8.61
C ASP A 294 31.36 9.91 8.25
N LYS A 295 32.61 9.61 8.62
CA LYS A 295 33.35 8.42 8.21
C LYS A 295 33.88 7.59 9.38
N ASP A 296 33.35 7.81 10.59
CA ASP A 296 33.72 7.13 11.85
C ASP A 296 35.24 6.97 12.04
N ASN A 297 36.00 8.06 11.82
CA ASN A 297 37.44 8.09 12.02
C ASN A 297 37.87 9.34 12.79
N VAL A 298 37.13 9.63 13.86
CA VAL A 298 37.29 10.79 14.75
C VAL A 298 38.71 10.90 15.33
N LYS A 299 39.40 9.76 15.57
CA LYS A 299 40.80 9.74 16.02
C LYS A 299 41.76 10.44 15.06
N ALA A 300 41.49 10.42 13.75
CA ALA A 300 42.30 11.12 12.75
C ALA A 300 42.02 12.64 12.71
N ALA A 301 40.85 13.09 13.16
CA ALA A 301 40.53 14.50 13.36
C ALA A 301 41.19 15.04 14.65
N LEU A 302 41.04 14.29 15.75
CA LEU A 302 41.58 14.63 17.06
C LEU A 302 43.09 14.88 17.00
N ASN A 303 43.86 13.98 16.38
CA ASN A 303 45.30 14.16 16.20
C ASN A 303 45.68 15.43 15.40
N LEU A 304 44.89 15.79 14.37
CA LEU A 304 45.15 17.00 13.58
C LEU A 304 44.83 18.28 14.36
N TYR A 305 43.82 18.22 15.23
CA TYR A 305 43.52 19.31 16.16
C TYR A 305 44.57 19.42 17.27
N SER A 306 45.06 18.32 17.85
CA SER A 306 46.13 18.38 18.86
C SER A 306 47.44 18.94 18.27
N GLU A 307 47.82 18.51 17.06
CA GLU A 307 48.97 19.11 16.32
C GLU A 307 48.80 20.62 16.09
N ALA A 308 47.58 21.11 15.89
CA ALA A 308 47.28 22.54 15.74
C ALA A 308 47.26 23.28 17.08
N ILE A 309 46.71 22.69 18.14
CA ILE A 309 46.70 23.24 19.49
C ILE A 309 48.13 23.42 20.00
N ASP A 310 49.00 22.43 19.84
CA ASP A 310 50.41 22.52 20.21
C ASP A 310 51.13 23.61 19.40
N PHE A 311 50.87 23.73 18.09
CA PHE A 311 51.42 24.79 17.25
C PHE A 311 50.99 26.19 17.72
N TYR A 312 49.70 26.39 18.05
CA TYR A 312 49.21 27.68 18.51
C TYR A 312 49.70 28.03 19.92
N LYS A 313 49.69 27.07 20.87
CA LYS A 313 50.25 27.23 22.23
C LYS A 313 51.76 27.53 22.22
N ALA A 314 52.50 26.99 21.25
CA ALA A 314 53.93 27.27 21.07
C ALA A 314 54.23 28.60 20.34
N SER A 315 53.21 29.37 19.97
CA SER A 315 53.34 30.65 19.27
C SER A 315 52.90 31.82 20.14
N ASP A 316 53.62 32.96 20.10
CA ASP A 316 53.20 34.25 20.70
C ASP A 316 51.96 34.88 20.00
N SER A 317 51.15 34.08 19.31
CA SER A 317 49.88 34.53 18.71
C SER A 317 48.84 34.71 19.81
N GLN A 318 48.27 35.91 19.94
CA GLN A 318 47.18 36.11 20.91
C GLN A 318 45.96 35.21 20.55
N PRO A 319 45.36 34.52 21.54
CA PRO A 319 44.09 33.82 21.34
C PRO A 319 43.03 34.77 20.79
N GLY A 320 42.30 34.34 19.75
CA GLY A 320 41.24 35.13 19.10
C GLY A 320 41.41 35.36 17.60
N GLU A 321 42.61 35.59 17.07
CA GLU A 321 42.76 35.87 15.61
C GLU A 321 42.66 34.62 14.72
N LYS A 322 42.98 33.42 15.24
CA LYS A 322 43.14 32.19 14.41
C LYS A 322 42.58 30.92 15.05
N PHE A 323 42.59 30.83 16.37
CA PHE A 323 41.99 29.74 17.14
C PHE A 323 40.93 30.36 18.05
N THR A 324 39.69 29.86 17.99
CA THR A 324 38.54 30.46 18.68
C THR A 324 37.83 29.47 19.61
N TRP A 325 36.88 29.95 20.42
CA TRP A 325 36.02 29.10 21.25
C TRP A 325 35.34 27.96 20.46
N SER A 326 35.03 28.20 19.18
CA SER A 326 34.48 27.19 18.26
C SER A 326 35.44 26.02 18.01
N ASP A 327 36.76 26.25 18.01
CA ASP A 327 37.75 25.18 17.84
C ASP A 327 37.89 24.34 19.12
N VAL A 328 37.76 24.97 20.30
CA VAL A 328 37.66 24.24 21.58
C VAL A 328 36.40 23.38 21.60
N ASN A 329 35.26 23.95 21.20
CA ASN A 329 33.98 23.24 21.13
C ASN A 329 34.09 21.97 20.27
N ILE A 330 34.63 22.09 19.06
CA ILE A 330 34.82 20.96 18.14
C ILE A 330 35.85 19.96 18.68
N TYR A 331 37.00 20.41 19.18
CA TYR A 331 38.02 19.50 19.71
C TYR A 331 37.50 18.64 20.87
N VAL A 332 36.73 19.25 21.77
CA VAL A 332 36.16 18.55 22.93
C VAL A 332 34.99 17.64 22.52
N GLU A 333 34.21 18.01 21.50
CA GLU A 333 33.23 17.09 20.85
C GLU A 333 33.90 15.84 20.27
N LEU A 334 35.08 15.96 19.64
CA LEU A 334 35.81 14.80 19.11
C LEU A 334 36.24 13.83 20.23
N HIS A 335 36.61 14.33 21.41
CA HIS A 335 36.82 13.48 22.60
C HIS A 335 35.50 12.85 23.10
N ALA A 336 34.42 13.63 23.17
CA ALA A 336 33.11 13.16 23.63
C ALA A 336 32.51 12.06 22.72
N TYR A 337 32.67 12.16 21.41
CA TYR A 337 32.27 11.14 20.43
C TYR A 337 33.03 9.82 20.63
N LEU A 338 34.29 9.89 21.04
CA LEU A 338 35.10 8.71 21.42
C LEU A 338 34.80 8.18 22.83
N GLY A 339 33.82 8.77 23.54
CA GLY A 339 33.49 8.43 24.94
C GLY A 339 34.54 8.89 25.96
N GLN A 340 35.52 9.70 25.55
CA GLN A 340 36.66 10.12 26.37
C GLN A 340 36.30 11.33 27.26
N TYR A 341 35.22 11.24 28.03
CA TYR A 341 34.67 12.37 28.80
C TYR A 341 35.65 12.95 29.84
N VAL A 342 36.56 12.15 30.40
CA VAL A 342 37.60 12.64 31.33
C VAL A 342 38.59 13.55 30.61
N ASP A 343 39.08 13.11 29.45
CA ASP A 343 39.98 13.90 28.60
C ASP A 343 39.28 15.15 28.07
N ALA A 344 38.00 15.01 27.67
CA ALA A 344 37.14 16.11 27.21
C ALA A 344 37.02 17.22 28.27
N VAL A 345 36.69 16.87 29.53
CA VAL A 345 36.62 17.82 30.65
C VAL A 345 37.97 18.50 30.89
N LYS A 346 39.06 17.73 30.89
CA LYS A 346 40.41 18.27 31.13
C LYS A 346 40.84 19.26 30.04
N GLU A 347 40.71 18.88 28.77
CA GLU A 347 41.08 19.74 27.65
C GLU A 347 40.17 20.98 27.55
N LEU A 348 38.87 20.85 27.85
CA LEU A 348 37.98 22.01 27.99
C LEU A 348 38.51 22.99 29.05
N LYS A 349 38.76 22.54 30.28
CA LYS A 349 39.31 23.40 31.35
C LYS A 349 40.68 24.00 31.00
N SER A 350 41.56 23.24 30.33
CA SER A 350 42.91 23.69 29.95
C SER A 350 42.90 24.72 28.81
N LEU A 351 42.11 24.47 27.76
CA LEU A 351 42.00 25.39 26.62
C LEU A 351 41.22 26.66 26.97
N SER A 352 40.18 26.56 27.80
CA SER A 352 39.46 27.74 28.30
C SER A 352 40.35 28.62 29.19
N ARG A 353 41.21 28.04 30.04
CA ARG A 353 42.26 28.78 30.77
C ARG A 353 43.19 29.52 29.84
N TRP A 354 43.69 28.84 28.81
CA TRP A 354 44.65 29.41 27.85
C TRP A 354 44.05 30.59 27.07
N ILE A 355 42.83 30.45 26.53
CA ILE A 355 42.14 31.54 25.81
C ILE A 355 41.89 32.76 26.71
N LEU A 356 41.58 32.55 28.00
CA LEU A 356 41.37 33.62 28.97
C LEU A 356 42.65 34.19 29.60
N GLY A 357 43.84 33.81 29.11
CA GLY A 357 45.14 34.31 29.60
C GLY A 357 45.57 33.76 30.97
N ARG A 358 44.96 32.65 31.42
CA ARG A 358 45.23 31.97 32.70
C ARG A 358 46.02 30.66 32.55
N GLU A 359 46.75 30.48 31.46
CA GLU A 359 47.64 29.32 31.24
C GLU A 359 48.67 29.09 32.36
N SER A 360 49.05 30.13 33.12
CA SER A 360 49.94 30.01 34.28
C SER A 360 49.36 29.17 35.43
N GLU A 361 48.07 28.85 35.40
CA GLU A 361 47.33 28.18 36.47
C GLU A 361 47.22 26.67 36.22
N LEU A 362 48.37 26.03 35.96
CA LEU A 362 48.50 24.59 35.72
C LEU A 362 48.02 23.74 36.90
N TYR A 363 48.00 24.29 38.12
CA TYR A 363 47.51 23.59 39.32
C TYR A 363 46.02 23.23 39.27
N TRP A 364 45.22 23.82 38.36
CA TRP A 364 43.84 23.39 38.14
C TRP A 364 43.73 22.07 37.35
N ASP A 365 44.79 21.61 36.67
CA ASP A 365 44.83 20.28 36.03
C ASP A 365 44.92 19.13 37.05
N ASP A 366 45.39 19.42 38.27
CA ASP A 366 45.41 18.47 39.40
C ASP A 366 44.02 18.34 40.06
N VAL A 367 43.08 19.25 39.78
CA VAL A 367 41.72 19.26 40.34
C VAL A 367 40.75 18.52 39.42
N LEU A 368 40.68 17.21 39.62
CA LEU A 368 39.85 16.30 38.82
C LEU A 368 38.43 16.12 39.35
N ASP A 369 38.22 16.15 40.67
CA ASP A 369 36.95 15.74 41.30
C ASP A 369 35.82 16.78 41.18
N ASP A 370 36.15 18.06 41.03
CA ASP A 370 35.19 19.16 40.86
C ASP A 370 35.68 20.22 39.86
N ASP A 371 34.80 21.19 39.55
CA ASP A 371 35.06 22.26 38.59
C ASP A 371 35.03 23.65 39.22
N ARG A 372 35.40 23.76 40.51
CA ARG A 372 35.41 25.01 41.31
C ARG A 372 36.10 26.21 40.66
N GLU A 373 37.03 25.96 39.74
CA GLU A 373 37.67 26.99 38.92
C GLU A 373 36.64 27.84 38.15
N TRP A 374 35.56 27.22 37.69
CA TRP A 374 34.54 27.78 36.80
C TRP A 374 33.25 28.19 37.54
N ASP A 375 33.34 28.31 38.87
CA ASP A 375 32.32 28.93 39.73
C ASP A 375 32.17 30.43 39.45
N SER A 376 31.00 30.98 39.76
CA SER A 376 30.70 32.41 39.67
C SER A 376 31.51 33.25 40.67
N ASP A 377 31.82 32.70 41.85
CA ASP A 377 32.56 33.40 42.91
C ASP A 377 33.81 32.65 43.38
N ASP A 378 34.57 33.29 44.27
CA ASP A 378 35.83 32.78 44.80
C ASP A 378 35.65 31.75 45.95
N THR A 379 34.43 31.43 46.40
CA THR A 379 34.19 30.73 47.68
C THR A 379 34.82 29.34 47.74
N ARG A 380 34.65 28.52 46.69
CA ARG A 380 35.34 27.22 46.58
C ARG A 380 36.79 27.36 46.10
N ARG A 381 37.11 28.40 45.31
CA ARG A 381 38.45 28.65 44.75
C ARG A 381 39.49 28.97 45.82
N VAL A 382 39.14 29.78 46.82
CA VAL A 382 40.01 30.15 47.97
C VAL A 382 40.41 28.94 48.83
N LEU A 383 39.70 27.80 48.72
CA LEU A 383 40.08 26.56 49.38
C LEU A 383 41.30 25.87 48.72
N HIS A 384 41.72 26.30 47.53
CA HIS A 384 42.88 25.72 46.84
C HIS A 384 44.20 26.41 47.25
N PRO A 385 45.22 25.69 47.78
CA PRO A 385 46.41 26.32 48.38
C PRO A 385 47.23 27.25 47.48
N ASN A 386 47.19 27.05 46.16
CA ASN A 386 47.93 27.86 45.18
C ASN A 386 47.11 28.99 44.56
N PHE A 387 45.83 29.15 44.94
CA PHE A 387 44.96 30.19 44.39
C PHE A 387 45.21 31.55 45.06
N CYS A 388 45.38 32.60 44.25
CA CYS A 388 45.54 33.97 44.72
C CYS A 388 44.35 34.82 44.27
N GLN A 389 43.44 35.13 45.21
CA GLN A 389 42.29 35.99 44.95
C GLN A 389 42.74 37.35 44.37
N GLY A 390 42.08 37.81 43.32
CA GLY A 390 42.38 39.07 42.64
C GLY A 390 43.59 39.05 41.69
N LYS A 391 44.26 37.90 41.48
CA LYS A 391 45.32 37.74 40.46
C LYS A 391 44.79 37.96 39.02
N TYR A 392 43.54 37.57 38.79
CA TYR A 392 42.79 37.72 37.54
C TYR A 392 41.36 38.19 37.86
N GLY A 393 40.66 38.78 36.88
CA GLY A 393 39.28 39.23 37.06
C GLY A 393 38.28 38.07 37.10
N LEU A 394 37.13 38.26 37.77
CA LEU A 394 36.04 37.26 37.82
C LEU A 394 35.57 36.82 36.42
N HIS A 395 35.56 37.75 35.47
CA HIS A 395 35.28 37.52 34.04
C HIS A 395 36.30 36.63 33.31
N GLN A 396 37.38 36.18 33.97
CA GLN A 396 38.33 35.20 33.43
C GLN A 396 38.13 33.80 34.05
N TYR A 397 37.25 33.66 35.05
CA TYR A 397 36.85 32.40 35.67
C TYR A 397 35.46 32.00 35.15
N GLY A 398 34.49 31.74 36.03
CA GLY A 398 33.16 31.25 35.63
C GLY A 398 32.47 32.07 34.54
N ASP A 399 32.40 33.39 34.70
CA ASP A 399 31.76 34.31 33.74
C ASP A 399 32.49 34.39 32.39
N GLY A 400 33.73 33.89 32.30
CA GLY A 400 34.52 33.87 31.07
C GLY A 400 34.30 32.63 30.18
N LEU A 401 33.56 31.62 30.65
CA LEU A 401 33.28 30.41 29.90
C LEU A 401 31.99 30.57 29.06
N PRO A 402 32.04 30.44 27.71
CA PRO A 402 30.86 30.49 26.85
C PRO A 402 29.78 29.48 27.26
N MET A 403 28.50 29.80 27.00
CA MET A 403 27.38 29.00 27.51
C MET A 403 27.36 27.59 26.91
N GLU A 404 27.71 27.42 25.64
CA GLU A 404 27.78 26.13 24.96
C GLU A 404 28.83 25.22 25.62
N LEU A 405 30.01 25.78 25.94
CA LEU A 405 31.09 25.07 26.61
C LEU A 405 30.76 24.78 28.08
N ARG A 406 30.05 25.69 28.77
CA ARG A 406 29.58 25.47 30.14
C ARG A 406 28.55 24.34 30.20
N VAL A 407 27.56 24.36 29.32
CA VAL A 407 26.55 23.28 29.22
C VAL A 407 27.26 21.95 28.94
N LYS A 408 28.18 21.91 27.97
CA LYS A 408 28.97 20.70 27.66
C LYS A 408 29.83 20.20 28.81
N LEU A 409 30.50 21.07 29.57
CA LEU A 409 31.20 20.70 30.79
C LEU A 409 30.25 20.01 31.80
N GLY A 410 29.04 20.57 31.99
CA GLY A 410 27.98 19.96 32.77
C GLY A 410 27.52 18.59 32.24
N LEU A 411 27.33 18.47 30.93
CA LEU A 411 26.94 17.22 30.26
C LEU A 411 28.00 16.12 30.38
N TYR A 412 29.29 16.46 30.26
CA TYR A 412 30.37 15.48 30.44
C TYR A 412 30.51 15.08 31.91
N ARG A 413 30.31 16.01 32.86
CA ARG A 413 30.19 15.68 34.29
C ARG A 413 28.99 14.77 34.58
N LEU A 414 27.87 14.97 33.89
CA LEU A 414 26.69 14.10 33.99
C LEU A 414 26.98 12.68 33.48
N ARG A 415 27.63 12.55 32.32
CA ARG A 415 28.07 11.24 31.77
C ARG A 415 29.09 10.53 32.66
N LEU A 416 29.86 11.28 33.45
CA LEU A 416 30.81 10.76 34.44
C LEU A 416 30.19 10.50 35.84
N GLY A 417 28.90 10.80 36.05
CA GLY A 417 28.21 10.59 37.34
C GLY A 417 28.40 11.70 38.38
N PHE A 418 29.06 12.81 38.04
CA PHE A 418 29.25 13.97 38.92
C PHE A 418 28.01 14.88 38.90
N HIS A 419 26.86 14.34 39.31
CA HIS A 419 25.55 14.99 39.19
C HIS A 419 25.49 16.40 39.81
N ALA A 420 26.19 16.67 40.91
CA ALA A 420 26.19 17.98 41.57
C ALA A 420 26.88 19.08 40.74
N GLU A 421 28.08 18.82 40.20
CA GLU A 421 28.77 19.76 39.31
C GLU A 421 28.01 19.88 37.97
N ALA A 422 27.46 18.77 37.47
CA ALA A 422 26.64 18.77 36.26
C ALA A 422 25.42 19.70 36.37
N LEU A 423 24.62 19.55 37.43
CA LEU A 423 23.48 20.43 37.70
C LEU A 423 23.95 21.86 37.96
N SER A 424 25.07 22.07 38.66
CA SER A 424 25.63 23.41 38.89
C SER A 424 25.95 24.14 37.58
N HIS A 425 26.57 23.48 36.60
CA HIS A 425 26.81 24.07 35.28
C HIS A 425 25.53 24.30 34.48
N LEU A 426 24.61 23.33 34.44
CA LEU A 426 23.37 23.43 33.67
C LEU A 426 22.43 24.52 34.23
N HIS A 427 22.40 24.74 35.54
CA HIS A 427 21.59 25.80 36.17
C HIS A 427 22.04 27.23 35.80
N TRP A 428 23.19 27.43 35.16
CA TRP A 428 23.54 28.75 34.59
C TRP A 428 22.66 29.15 33.40
N LEU A 429 21.98 28.20 32.74
CA LEU A 429 20.91 28.53 31.79
C LEU A 429 19.73 29.23 32.51
N GLY A 430 19.54 28.97 33.81
CA GLY A 430 18.56 29.63 34.67
C GLY A 430 17.11 29.16 34.53
N PRO A 431 16.82 27.86 34.31
CA PRO A 431 15.51 27.38 33.86
C PRO A 431 14.36 27.59 34.85
N GLU A 432 14.66 27.76 36.15
CA GLU A 432 13.65 28.03 37.19
C GLU A 432 13.21 29.50 37.25
N ASN A 433 13.97 30.42 36.64
CA ASN A 433 13.85 31.85 36.90
C ASN A 433 13.31 32.60 35.68
N GLU A 434 12.09 33.13 35.79
CA GLU A 434 11.41 33.92 34.76
C GLU A 434 12.27 35.13 34.27
N TYR A 435 13.17 35.66 35.11
CA TYR A 435 14.11 36.72 34.71
C TYR A 435 15.14 36.29 33.65
N TYR A 436 15.35 34.98 33.46
CA TYR A 436 16.22 34.42 32.43
C TYR A 436 15.46 33.80 31.26
N ALA A 437 14.15 34.06 31.11
CA ALA A 437 13.34 33.58 29.98
C ALA A 437 13.94 33.96 28.61
N ASP A 438 14.60 35.13 28.50
CA ASP A 438 15.32 35.54 27.29
C ASP A 438 16.41 34.51 26.87
N ARG A 439 17.05 33.82 27.81
CA ARG A 439 18.05 32.78 27.51
C ARG A 439 17.45 31.53 26.86
N VAL A 440 16.15 31.30 27.03
CA VAL A 440 15.42 30.21 26.36
C VAL A 440 15.15 30.58 24.89
N LEU A 441 15.03 31.88 24.56
CA LEU A 441 15.00 32.37 23.17
C LEU A 441 16.38 32.35 22.53
N ASP A 442 17.43 32.74 23.27
CA ASP A 442 18.81 32.79 22.77
C ASP A 442 19.41 31.39 22.55
N TYR A 443 19.08 30.40 23.40
CA TYR A 443 19.73 29.08 23.44
C TYR A 443 18.76 27.88 23.56
N PRO A 444 17.65 27.79 22.80
CA PRO A 444 16.67 26.71 22.94
C PRO A 444 17.30 25.31 22.79
N ASP A 445 18.25 25.16 21.85
CA ASP A 445 18.96 23.90 21.60
C ASP A 445 19.73 23.41 22.83
N LEU A 446 20.33 24.31 23.63
CA LEU A 446 21.06 23.95 24.85
C LEU A 446 20.10 23.50 25.96
N PHE A 447 18.91 24.10 26.06
CA PHE A 447 17.87 23.65 26.99
C PHE A 447 17.35 22.26 26.59
N HIS A 448 17.19 21.98 25.30
CA HIS A 448 16.83 20.64 24.81
C HIS A 448 17.94 19.61 25.08
N GLU A 449 19.21 19.92 24.77
CA GLU A 449 20.34 19.01 25.02
C GLU A 449 20.50 18.70 26.53
N ALA A 450 20.30 19.70 27.39
CA ALA A 450 20.26 19.55 28.84
C ALA A 450 19.12 18.64 29.30
N ALA A 451 17.88 18.91 28.87
CA ALA A 451 16.70 18.16 29.29
C ALA A 451 16.76 16.68 28.85
N ASP A 452 17.09 16.42 27.59
CA ASP A 452 17.21 15.06 27.05
C ASP A 452 18.37 14.29 27.72
N SER A 453 19.46 14.97 28.10
CA SER A 453 20.57 14.34 28.83
C SER A 453 20.26 14.06 30.30
N LEU A 454 19.52 14.95 30.98
CA LEU A 454 19.01 14.73 32.34
C LEU A 454 18.00 13.57 32.38
N TYR A 455 17.12 13.48 31.38
CA TYR A 455 16.22 12.33 31.19
C TYR A 455 17.00 11.02 30.99
N GLN A 456 18.05 11.01 30.16
CA GLN A 456 18.93 9.85 29.98
C GLN A 456 19.71 9.48 31.25
N ALA A 457 19.98 10.44 32.13
CA ALA A 457 20.61 10.23 33.44
C ALA A 457 19.62 9.85 34.56
N ALA A 458 18.34 9.62 34.22
CA ALA A 458 17.23 9.34 35.15
C ALA A 458 16.95 10.43 36.20
N LEU A 459 17.29 11.69 35.89
CA LEU A 459 16.96 12.86 36.71
C LEU A 459 15.69 13.54 36.16
N TYR A 460 14.53 12.90 36.34
CA TYR A 460 13.30 13.25 35.61
C TYR A 460 12.66 14.57 36.07
N GLU A 461 12.63 14.89 37.37
CA GLU A 461 12.14 16.21 37.83
C GLU A 461 13.06 17.36 37.39
N GLU A 462 14.39 17.15 37.37
CA GLU A 462 15.35 18.12 36.81
C GLU A 462 15.09 18.34 35.31
N ALA A 463 14.94 17.25 34.53
CA ALA A 463 14.59 17.34 33.11
C ALA A 463 13.25 18.07 32.89
N LEU A 464 12.26 17.84 33.75
CA LEU A 464 10.97 18.54 33.72
C LEU A 464 11.11 20.05 33.97
N VAL A 465 12.09 20.52 34.75
CA VAL A 465 12.35 21.97 34.90
C VAL A 465 12.79 22.57 33.57
N PHE A 466 13.74 21.96 32.85
CA PHE A 466 14.18 22.45 31.54
C PHE A 466 13.09 22.35 30.46
N TYR A 467 12.32 21.25 30.39
CA TYR A 467 11.18 21.16 29.47
C TYR A 467 10.05 22.16 29.79
N ARG A 468 9.81 22.48 31.07
CA ARG A 468 8.84 23.52 31.48
C ARG A 468 9.29 24.92 31.03
N ALA A 469 10.59 25.23 31.12
CA ALA A 469 11.16 26.50 30.65
C ALA A 469 11.00 26.67 29.13
N LEU A 470 11.35 25.64 28.34
CA LEU A 470 11.10 25.59 26.89
C LEU A 470 9.62 25.84 26.56
N ARG A 471 8.71 25.15 27.25
CA ARG A 471 7.26 25.29 27.06
C ARG A 471 6.74 26.71 27.39
N SER A 472 7.31 27.41 28.37
CA SER A 472 6.87 28.77 28.73
C SER A 472 7.25 29.85 27.71
N VAL A 473 8.23 29.58 26.84
CA VAL A 473 8.82 30.57 25.94
C VAL A 473 8.57 30.26 24.46
N SER A 474 8.37 28.98 24.10
CA SER A 474 8.10 28.60 22.71
C SER A 474 6.80 29.24 22.19
N SER A 475 6.93 30.06 21.13
CA SER A 475 5.79 30.69 20.44
C SER A 475 4.95 29.72 19.60
N GLN A 476 5.40 28.47 19.48
CA GLN A 476 4.68 27.35 18.90
C GLN A 476 4.66 26.21 19.93
N GLU A 477 3.48 25.68 20.24
CA GLU A 477 3.38 24.50 21.13
C GLU A 477 3.91 23.25 20.39
N ASP A 478 5.12 22.81 20.73
CA ASP A 478 5.72 21.60 20.16
C ASP A 478 5.20 20.33 20.84
N ALA A 479 4.70 19.40 20.03
CA ALA A 479 4.28 18.07 20.46
C ALA A 479 5.46 17.23 21.00
N GLY A 480 6.70 17.48 20.55
CA GLY A 480 7.92 16.84 21.04
C GLY A 480 8.19 17.11 22.52
N ILE A 481 8.14 18.37 22.95
CA ILE A 481 8.29 18.76 24.38
C ILE A 481 7.25 18.02 25.24
N TYR A 482 5.96 18.06 24.87
CA TYR A 482 4.90 17.37 25.62
C TYR A 482 5.09 15.84 25.65
N LEU A 483 5.60 15.24 24.57
CA LEU A 483 5.95 13.81 24.51
C LEU A 483 7.09 13.47 25.48
N GLN A 484 8.13 14.30 25.62
CA GLN A 484 9.21 14.07 26.58
C GLN A 484 8.74 14.31 28.03
N MET A 485 7.98 15.38 28.29
CA MET A 485 7.37 15.65 29.60
C MET A 485 6.49 14.48 30.08
N GLY A 486 5.66 13.92 29.19
CA GLY A 486 4.82 12.77 29.50
C GLY A 486 5.64 11.52 29.90
N LYS A 487 6.79 11.28 29.26
CA LYS A 487 7.72 10.19 29.65
C LYS A 487 8.34 10.43 31.02
N CYS A 488 8.74 11.67 31.32
CA CYS A 488 9.26 12.04 32.64
C CYS A 488 8.21 11.77 33.74
N TYR A 489 6.97 12.24 33.55
CA TYR A 489 5.88 11.99 34.48
C TYR A 489 5.55 10.50 34.63
N LEU A 490 5.63 9.71 33.56
CA LEU A 490 5.41 8.26 33.62
C LEU A 490 6.48 7.57 34.49
N ASN A 491 7.76 7.93 34.34
CA ASN A 491 8.84 7.38 35.16
C ASN A 491 8.73 7.77 36.65
N GLU A 492 8.25 8.99 36.93
CA GLU A 492 7.89 9.46 38.29
C GLU A 492 6.54 8.92 38.80
N ASN A 493 5.90 7.98 38.09
CA ASN A 493 4.59 7.38 38.40
C ASN A 493 3.42 8.40 38.46
N ARG A 494 3.61 9.62 37.94
CA ARG A 494 2.63 10.72 37.85
C ARG A 494 1.69 10.49 36.66
N ASN A 495 1.05 9.33 36.62
CA ASN A 495 0.27 8.78 35.50
C ASN A 495 -0.79 9.74 34.92
N ARG A 496 -1.40 10.59 35.76
CA ARG A 496 -2.37 11.59 35.31
C ARG A 496 -1.72 12.70 34.47
N GLU A 497 -0.60 13.25 34.93
CA GLU A 497 0.13 14.30 34.20
C GLU A 497 0.78 13.74 32.94
N ALA A 498 1.13 12.45 32.93
CA ALA A 498 1.50 11.71 31.73
C ALA A 498 0.34 11.60 30.72
N GLU A 499 -0.87 11.19 31.14
CA GLU A 499 -2.06 11.18 30.27
C GLU A 499 -2.33 12.57 29.68
N GLU A 500 -2.36 13.61 30.51
CA GLU A 500 -2.63 14.99 30.10
C GLU A 500 -1.56 15.49 29.11
N SER A 501 -0.27 15.20 29.33
CA SER A 501 0.83 15.58 28.43
C SER A 501 0.78 14.84 27.08
N PHE A 502 0.57 13.51 27.07
CA PHE A 502 0.48 12.77 25.82
C PHE A 502 -0.78 13.11 25.01
N GLN A 503 -1.89 13.47 25.67
CA GLN A 503 -3.07 13.99 24.99
C GLN A 503 -2.79 15.33 24.32
N GLN A 504 -2.09 16.26 25.00
CA GLN A 504 -1.72 17.55 24.41
C GLN A 504 -0.80 17.38 23.18
N ALA A 505 0.18 16.46 23.24
CA ALA A 505 1.01 16.11 22.09
C ALA A 505 0.19 15.62 20.88
N ILE A 506 -0.89 14.86 21.10
CA ILE A 506 -1.79 14.37 20.04
C ILE A 506 -2.73 15.45 19.50
N THR A 507 -3.13 16.44 20.31
CA THR A 507 -3.93 17.58 19.82
C THR A 507 -3.11 18.54 18.96
N LEU A 508 -1.79 18.61 19.21
CA LEU A 508 -0.85 19.43 18.45
C LEU A 508 -0.38 18.74 17.16
N ASP A 509 0.03 17.47 17.26
CA ASP A 509 0.36 16.62 16.11
C ASP A 509 -0.57 15.40 16.06
N GLN A 510 -1.56 15.47 15.15
CA GLN A 510 -2.51 14.38 14.95
C GLN A 510 -1.89 13.14 14.32
N ASP A 511 -0.77 13.23 13.60
CA ASP A 511 -0.04 12.08 13.04
C ASP A 511 0.99 11.51 14.04
N ASN A 512 1.11 12.06 15.27
CA ASN A 512 2.04 11.62 16.31
C ASN A 512 1.77 10.17 16.77
N ILE A 513 2.61 9.24 16.31
CA ILE A 513 2.53 7.83 16.67
C ILE A 513 3.06 7.58 18.08
N ASP A 514 4.17 8.22 18.48
CA ASP A 514 4.87 7.89 19.73
C ASP A 514 4.06 8.27 20.97
N ALA A 515 3.38 9.41 20.98
CA ALA A 515 2.47 9.80 22.06
C ALA A 515 1.32 8.80 22.24
N ARG A 516 0.79 8.25 21.14
CA ARG A 516 -0.20 7.17 21.17
C ARG A 516 0.37 5.85 21.68
N VAL A 517 1.62 5.52 21.33
CA VAL A 517 2.31 4.31 21.83
C VAL A 517 2.50 4.40 23.35
N GLN A 518 2.85 5.57 23.89
CA GLN A 518 2.98 5.74 25.34
C GLN A 518 1.61 5.65 26.04
N LEU A 519 0.55 6.26 25.48
CA LEU A 519 -0.81 6.12 26.04
C LEU A 519 -1.33 4.68 25.99
N ALA A 520 -1.09 3.94 24.89
CA ALA A 520 -1.45 2.53 24.80
C ALA A 520 -0.78 1.70 25.91
N LYS A 521 0.53 1.92 26.13
CA LYS A 521 1.31 1.27 27.21
C LYS A 521 0.83 1.68 28.60
N LEU A 522 0.50 2.96 28.81
CA LEU A 522 -0.04 3.48 30.07
C LEU A 522 -1.40 2.84 30.41
N TYR A 523 -2.32 2.79 29.44
CA TYR A 523 -3.61 2.13 29.65
C TYR A 523 -3.48 0.61 29.83
N GLU A 524 -2.59 -0.08 29.12
CA GLU A 524 -2.34 -1.51 29.38
C GLU A 524 -1.77 -1.75 30.80
N ALA A 525 -0.85 -0.90 31.27
CA ALA A 525 -0.30 -0.96 32.64
C ALA A 525 -1.36 -0.68 33.73
N LEU A 526 -2.34 0.19 33.44
CA LEU A 526 -3.52 0.43 34.29
C LEU A 526 -4.61 -0.67 34.15
N ASN A 527 -4.37 -1.71 33.35
CA ASN A 527 -5.32 -2.76 32.96
C ASN A 527 -6.59 -2.24 32.24
N GLU A 528 -6.55 -1.01 31.71
CA GLU A 528 -7.60 -0.36 30.94
C GLU A 528 -7.55 -0.76 29.44
N GLN A 529 -7.69 -2.07 29.24
CA GLN A 529 -7.51 -2.76 27.96
C GLN A 529 -8.35 -2.16 26.82
N GLU A 530 -9.56 -1.67 27.10
CA GLU A 530 -10.43 -1.04 26.11
C GLU A 530 -9.80 0.21 25.49
N GLN A 531 -9.19 1.08 26.31
CA GLN A 531 -8.55 2.30 25.83
C GLN A 531 -7.22 1.98 25.14
N ALA A 532 -6.44 1.08 25.72
CA ALA A 532 -5.21 0.60 25.10
C ALA A 532 -5.46 0.09 23.66
N PHE A 533 -6.52 -0.69 23.44
CA PHE A 533 -6.90 -1.19 22.11
C PHE A 533 -7.19 -0.05 21.11
N ILE A 534 -7.95 0.97 21.51
CA ILE A 534 -8.30 2.12 20.66
C ILE A 534 -7.04 2.86 20.19
N TYR A 535 -6.09 3.12 21.09
CA TYR A 535 -4.82 3.78 20.73
C TYR A 535 -3.94 2.89 19.83
N VAL A 536 -3.85 1.58 20.10
CA VAL A 536 -3.09 0.63 19.25
C VAL A 536 -3.63 0.59 17.82
N ASN A 537 -4.95 0.52 17.66
CA ASN A 537 -5.60 0.48 16.35
C ASN A 537 -5.45 1.82 15.59
N GLU A 538 -5.53 2.97 16.27
CA GLU A 538 -5.19 4.26 15.66
C GLU A 538 -3.76 4.30 15.11
N ILE A 539 -2.78 3.79 15.86
CA ILE A 539 -1.39 3.73 15.40
C ILE A 539 -1.29 2.88 14.13
N MET A 540 -1.96 1.72 14.07
CA MET A 540 -1.98 0.88 12.87
C MET A 540 -2.62 1.60 11.67
N ASN A 541 -3.71 2.34 11.88
CA ASN A 541 -4.36 3.10 10.81
C ASN A 541 -3.50 4.29 10.33
N LEU A 542 -2.85 5.03 11.23
CA LEU A 542 -1.87 6.07 10.86
C LEU A 542 -0.68 5.47 10.09
N ARG A 543 -0.14 4.32 10.52
CA ARG A 543 0.95 3.63 9.79
C ARG A 543 0.50 3.12 8.42
N ARG A 544 -0.71 2.59 8.29
CA ARG A 544 -1.32 2.22 6.98
C ARG A 544 -1.40 3.44 6.05
N LEU A 545 -1.87 4.59 6.56
CA LEU A 545 -1.96 5.84 5.80
C LEU A 545 -0.58 6.38 5.39
N GLN A 546 0.39 6.43 6.30
CA GLN A 546 1.77 6.85 6.00
C GLN A 546 2.44 5.94 4.97
N ASN A 547 2.23 4.62 5.06
CA ASN A 547 2.76 3.66 4.08
C ASN A 547 2.06 3.78 2.71
N SER A 548 0.78 4.16 2.67
CA SER A 548 0.08 4.49 1.42
C SER A 548 0.65 5.76 0.77
N ARG A 549 0.79 6.86 1.53
CA ARG A 549 1.42 8.11 1.08
C ARG A 549 2.83 7.85 0.50
N LYS A 550 3.67 7.08 1.21
CA LYS A 550 5.02 6.69 0.76
C LYS A 550 5.04 5.84 -0.52
N LYS A 551 4.02 4.99 -0.74
CA LYS A 551 3.87 4.25 -2.01
C LYS A 551 3.45 5.17 -3.15
N GLN A 552 2.49 6.06 -2.93
CA GLN A 552 2.01 7.02 -3.93
C GLN A 552 3.13 7.95 -4.41
N GLN A 553 3.93 8.51 -3.49
CA GLN A 553 5.09 9.33 -3.83
C GLN A 553 6.10 8.56 -4.70
N LYS A 554 6.42 7.31 -4.37
CA LYS A 554 7.31 6.45 -5.20
C LYS A 554 6.76 6.08 -6.57
N SER A 555 5.44 6.15 -6.80
CA SER A 555 4.84 5.97 -8.13
C SER A 555 4.78 7.27 -8.94
N GLN A 556 4.74 8.44 -8.30
CA GLN A 556 4.65 9.73 -9.00
C GLN A 556 5.96 10.13 -9.70
N ASP A 557 7.10 9.58 -9.30
CA ASP A 557 8.40 9.75 -9.99
C ASP A 557 8.45 9.18 -11.42
N ILE A 558 7.43 8.46 -11.89
CA ILE A 558 7.42 7.77 -13.20
C ILE A 558 6.40 8.37 -14.21
N THR A 559 5.38 9.09 -13.75
CA THR A 559 4.38 9.73 -14.65
C THR A 559 3.95 11.11 -14.15
N GLN A 560 4.44 12.16 -14.80
CA GLN A 560 3.80 13.47 -14.79
C GLN A 560 2.88 13.60 -16.00
N ASP A 561 1.57 13.51 -15.78
CA ASP A 561 0.62 14.44 -16.40
C ASP A 561 -0.71 14.44 -15.62
N ASN A 562 -1.38 15.59 -15.62
CA ASN A 562 -2.72 15.91 -15.10
C ASN A 562 -3.42 14.94 -14.11
N ASP A 563 -3.84 15.46 -12.96
CA ASP A 563 -5.29 15.62 -12.77
C ASP A 563 -5.70 16.77 -11.81
N THR A 564 -6.88 17.34 -12.03
CA THR A 564 -7.43 18.45 -11.24
C THR A 564 -8.30 17.93 -10.09
N LEU A 565 -7.66 17.34 -9.08
CA LEU A 565 -8.36 16.85 -7.90
C LEU A 565 -8.88 18.03 -7.06
N MET A 566 -10.21 18.15 -6.96
CA MET A 566 -10.90 18.91 -5.92
C MET A 566 -10.36 18.50 -4.54
N PRO A 567 -10.23 19.43 -3.57
CA PRO A 567 -9.72 19.10 -2.25
C PRO A 567 -10.67 18.12 -1.56
N THR A 568 -10.25 16.85 -1.46
CA THR A 568 -10.96 15.85 -0.66
C THR A 568 -10.95 16.32 0.78
N VAL A 569 -12.07 16.87 1.25
CA VAL A 569 -12.25 17.23 2.65
C VAL A 569 -12.28 15.93 3.45
N THR A 570 -11.10 15.52 3.93
CA THR A 570 -10.94 14.46 4.92
C THR A 570 -11.56 14.96 6.22
N ARG A 571 -12.89 14.81 6.33
CA ARG A 571 -13.69 15.13 7.52
C ARG A 571 -12.96 14.53 8.72
N THR A 572 -12.41 15.39 9.56
CA THR A 572 -11.61 14.99 10.71
C THR A 572 -12.52 14.17 11.62
N LYS A 573 -12.28 12.85 11.68
CA LYS A 573 -13.05 11.95 12.54
C LYS A 573 -12.75 12.30 13.99
N SER A 574 -13.56 13.20 14.54
CA SER A 574 -13.50 13.69 15.91
C SER A 574 -13.99 12.59 16.87
N TYR A 575 -13.24 11.50 16.96
CA TYR A 575 -13.40 10.48 17.99
C TYR A 575 -13.12 11.13 19.35
N TYR A 576 -14.18 11.64 19.98
CA TYR A 576 -14.16 12.10 21.36
C TYR A 576 -13.73 10.93 22.24
N LYS A 577 -12.52 11.00 22.79
CA LYS A 577 -12.00 9.99 23.71
C LYS A 577 -12.38 10.37 25.14
N PRO A 578 -13.07 9.50 25.90
CA PRO A 578 -13.39 9.77 27.28
C PRO A 578 -12.11 9.75 28.12
N LYS A 579 -11.64 10.94 28.54
CA LYS A 579 -10.46 11.12 29.40
C LYS A 579 -10.68 10.42 30.74
N ARG A 580 -10.16 9.21 30.92
CA ARG A 580 -10.55 8.36 32.07
C ARG A 580 -9.94 8.81 33.40
N LEU A 581 -8.79 9.48 33.40
CA LEU A 581 -8.18 10.04 34.63
C LEU A 581 -8.73 11.42 35.05
N ILE A 582 -9.72 11.96 34.33
CA ILE A 582 -10.50 13.15 34.74
C ILE A 582 -11.61 12.77 35.74
N ASN A 583 -11.95 13.73 36.62
CA ASN A 583 -12.96 13.59 37.66
C ASN A 583 -14.35 13.18 37.11
N VAL A 584 -15.07 12.36 37.87
CA VAL A 584 -16.33 11.70 37.44
C VAL A 584 -17.40 12.73 37.04
N GLU A 585 -17.54 13.81 37.81
CA GLU A 585 -18.51 14.90 37.55
C GLU A 585 -18.26 15.60 36.19
N GLU A 586 -17.01 15.71 35.78
CA GLU A 586 -16.61 16.40 34.55
C GLU A 586 -16.78 15.52 33.32
N ARG A 587 -16.60 14.20 33.47
CA ARG A 587 -17.00 13.21 32.46
C ARG A 587 -18.51 13.24 32.21
N GLN A 588 -19.32 13.23 33.28
CA GLN A 588 -20.79 13.32 33.18
C GLN A 588 -21.25 14.61 32.48
N ARG A 589 -20.59 15.75 32.76
CA ARG A 589 -20.87 17.02 32.08
C ARG A 589 -20.58 16.97 30.57
N GLN A 590 -19.52 16.28 30.17
CA GLN A 590 -19.16 16.10 28.75
C GLN A 590 -20.12 15.12 28.05
N GLU A 591 -20.52 14.03 28.72
CA GLU A 591 -21.52 13.07 28.22
C GLU A 591 -22.90 13.72 28.02
N GLN A 592 -23.31 14.62 28.93
CA GLN A 592 -24.53 15.42 28.79
C GLN A 592 -24.46 16.38 27.59
N ALA A 593 -23.40 17.19 27.49
CA ALA A 593 -23.23 18.14 26.39
C ALA A 593 -23.19 17.47 25.00
N ALA A 594 -22.60 16.27 24.91
CA ALA A 594 -22.65 15.46 23.70
C ALA A 594 -24.08 14.97 23.38
N SER A 595 -24.84 14.56 24.40
CA SER A 595 -26.23 14.12 24.23
C SER A 595 -27.16 15.26 23.78
N ASP A 596 -26.94 16.48 24.29
CA ASP A 596 -27.71 17.66 23.89
C ASP A 596 -27.46 18.04 22.42
N ARG A 597 -26.19 18.04 21.98
CA ARG A 597 -25.83 18.25 20.55
C ARG A 597 -26.49 17.22 19.64
N LEU A 598 -26.50 15.94 20.01
CA LEU A 598 -27.11 14.90 19.18
C LEU A 598 -28.62 15.08 19.07
N GLN A 599 -29.28 15.55 20.14
CA GLN A 599 -30.71 15.86 20.10
C GLN A 599 -31.02 17.09 19.23
N GLU A 600 -30.12 18.07 19.17
CA GLU A 600 -30.19 19.18 18.20
C GLU A 600 -30.09 18.67 16.75
N GLN A 601 -29.11 17.81 16.44
CA GLN A 601 -28.97 17.20 15.11
C GLN A 601 -30.20 16.37 14.71
N TYR A 602 -30.79 15.60 15.63
CA TYR A 602 -32.05 14.90 15.39
C TYR A 602 -33.23 15.85 15.10
N SER A 603 -33.24 17.05 15.67
CA SER A 603 -34.26 18.07 15.36
C SER A 603 -34.12 18.63 13.94
N VAL A 604 -32.88 18.88 13.47
CA VAL A 604 -32.58 19.29 12.08
C VAL A 604 -32.97 18.19 11.10
N MET A 605 -32.52 16.96 11.37
CA MET A 605 -32.82 15.78 10.56
C MET A 605 -34.33 15.51 10.45
N ARG A 606 -35.13 15.83 11.47
CA ARG A 606 -36.60 15.76 11.41
C ARG A 606 -37.25 16.88 10.61
N LEU A 607 -36.67 18.08 10.57
CA LEU A 607 -37.18 19.22 9.79
C LEU A 607 -36.96 19.01 8.29
N GLU A 608 -35.75 18.59 7.91
CA GLU A 608 -35.34 18.46 6.51
C GLU A 608 -35.85 17.17 5.82
N ARG A 609 -36.39 16.20 6.58
CA ARG A 609 -36.73 14.85 6.08
C ARG A 609 -37.65 14.87 4.84
N ASP A 610 -38.71 15.68 4.87
CA ASP A 610 -39.70 15.70 3.79
C ASP A 610 -39.16 16.44 2.54
N ALA A 611 -38.33 17.46 2.73
CA ALA A 611 -37.67 18.18 1.63
C ALA A 611 -36.55 17.35 0.98
N MET A 612 -35.77 16.62 1.78
CA MET A 612 -34.82 15.61 1.31
C MET A 612 -35.53 14.52 0.48
N ARG A 613 -36.66 13.99 0.98
CA ARG A 613 -37.46 12.98 0.26
C ARG A 613 -38.13 13.53 -1.01
N ALA A 614 -38.40 14.83 -1.07
CA ALA A 614 -38.83 15.53 -2.28
C ALA A 614 -37.70 15.83 -3.29
N GLY A 615 -36.43 15.66 -2.90
CA GLY A 615 -35.26 15.81 -3.76
C GLY A 615 -34.61 17.20 -3.75
N ASP A 616 -34.82 18.03 -2.71
CA ASP A 616 -34.05 19.27 -2.54
C ASP A 616 -32.60 18.94 -2.11
N GLU A 617 -31.63 19.31 -2.95
CA GLU A 617 -30.20 19.10 -2.71
C GLU A 617 -29.71 19.73 -1.41
N LYS A 618 -30.25 20.89 -1.01
CA LYS A 618 -29.82 21.62 0.19
C LYS A 618 -30.33 20.95 1.46
N ALA A 619 -31.61 20.61 1.48
CA ALA A 619 -32.22 19.83 2.56
C ALA A 619 -31.52 18.48 2.68
N THR A 620 -31.22 17.82 1.56
CA THR A 620 -30.52 16.53 1.54
C THR A 620 -29.12 16.62 2.13
N LEU A 621 -28.32 17.65 1.80
CA LEU A 621 -26.98 17.82 2.39
C LEU A 621 -27.04 18.08 3.90
N ALA A 622 -27.91 18.97 4.37
CA ALA A 622 -28.08 19.25 5.80
C ALA A 622 -28.59 18.01 6.57
N TRP A 623 -29.53 17.27 5.98
CA TRP A 623 -30.04 16.01 6.51
C TRP A 623 -28.94 14.94 6.61
N MET A 624 -28.10 14.81 5.57
CA MET A 624 -26.97 13.86 5.54
C MET A 624 -25.86 14.21 6.53
N GLU A 625 -25.61 15.50 6.81
CA GLU A 625 -24.64 15.91 7.83
C GLU A 625 -25.10 15.52 9.24
N ALA A 626 -26.36 15.84 9.57
CA ALA A 626 -26.98 15.49 10.84
C ALA A 626 -27.15 13.97 11.05
N ALA A 627 -27.58 13.24 10.01
CA ALA A 627 -27.70 11.79 10.05
C ALA A 627 -26.35 11.09 10.24
N ALA A 628 -25.26 11.62 9.67
CA ALA A 628 -23.92 11.08 9.87
C ALA A 628 -23.44 11.21 11.33
N ASP A 629 -23.61 12.40 11.94
CA ASP A 629 -23.26 12.65 13.35
C ASP A 629 -24.04 11.69 14.30
N LEU A 630 -25.31 11.44 14.02
CA LEU A 630 -26.15 10.49 14.76
C LEU A 630 -25.71 9.03 14.58
N ILE A 631 -25.47 8.61 13.33
CA ILE A 631 -25.07 7.23 13.03
C ILE A 631 -23.69 6.90 13.61
N ASP A 632 -22.74 7.84 13.61
CA ASP A 632 -21.41 7.59 14.18
C ASP A 632 -21.41 7.55 15.73
N ASP A 633 -22.31 8.23 16.45
CA ASP A 633 -22.55 8.00 17.89
C ASP A 633 -23.13 6.59 18.13
N PHE A 634 -24.12 6.17 17.34
CA PHE A 634 -24.71 4.84 17.43
C PHE A 634 -23.69 3.72 17.16
N ARG A 635 -22.88 3.85 16.09
CA ARG A 635 -21.79 2.91 15.75
C ARG A 635 -20.67 2.93 16.80
N GLY A 636 -20.44 4.08 17.43
CA GLY A 636 -19.53 4.25 18.56
C GLY A 636 -19.96 3.52 19.84
N PHE A 637 -21.25 3.19 19.99
CA PHE A 637 -21.79 2.60 21.22
C PHE A 637 -21.62 1.07 21.27
N LYS A 638 -20.50 0.63 21.88
CA LYS A 638 -20.05 -0.77 21.97
C LYS A 638 -21.14 -1.80 22.29
N THR A 639 -22.12 -1.52 23.14
CA THR A 639 -23.12 -2.52 23.54
C THR A 639 -24.13 -2.88 22.45
N PHE A 640 -24.21 -2.13 21.34
CA PHE A 640 -25.03 -2.50 20.19
C PHE A 640 -24.35 -3.49 19.25
N TYR A 641 -23.06 -3.79 19.45
CA TYR A 641 -22.26 -4.59 18.53
C TYR A 641 -21.49 -5.70 19.26
N PRO A 642 -21.48 -6.96 18.75
CA PRO A 642 -20.54 -7.97 19.23
C PRO A 642 -19.09 -7.47 19.09
N TRP A 643 -18.21 -7.82 20.02
CA TRP A 643 -16.85 -7.26 20.09
C TRP A 643 -16.11 -7.33 18.76
N ASP A 644 -16.11 -8.48 18.08
CA ASP A 644 -15.48 -8.68 16.77
C ASP A 644 -16.02 -7.78 15.66
N LYS A 645 -17.27 -7.32 15.77
CA LYS A 645 -17.90 -6.40 14.81
C LYS A 645 -17.60 -4.94 15.16
N TYR A 646 -17.61 -4.60 16.45
CA TYR A 646 -17.16 -3.29 16.94
C TYR A 646 -15.69 -3.02 16.58
N VAL A 647 -14.83 -4.03 16.74
CA VAL A 647 -13.41 -4.01 16.38
C VAL A 647 -13.21 -3.77 14.86
N ARG A 648 -14.05 -4.37 14.00
CA ARG A 648 -14.07 -4.07 12.56
C ARG A 648 -14.50 -2.64 12.25
N PHE A 649 -15.52 -2.10 12.91
CA PHE A 649 -15.97 -0.71 12.73
C PHE A 649 -14.84 0.30 13.05
N LEU A 650 -14.02 0.02 14.07
CA LEU A 650 -12.84 0.84 14.38
C LEU A 650 -11.72 0.70 13.31
N GLY A 651 -11.84 -0.16 12.31
CA GLY A 651 -10.86 -0.41 11.24
C GLY A 651 -9.86 -1.54 11.53
N TYR A 652 -9.99 -2.25 12.65
CA TYR A 652 -9.11 -3.37 12.99
C TYR A 652 -9.64 -4.67 12.38
N THR A 653 -8.99 -5.12 11.32
CA THR A 653 -9.20 -6.43 10.71
C THR A 653 -8.47 -7.49 11.54
N VAL A 654 -9.20 -8.18 12.44
CA VAL A 654 -8.68 -9.38 13.11
C VAL A 654 -8.45 -10.46 12.05
N GLY A 655 -7.21 -10.95 11.92
CA GLY A 655 -6.83 -12.04 11.02
C GLY A 655 -6.12 -11.61 9.73
N PRO A 656 -5.32 -12.51 9.12
CA PRO A 656 -4.54 -12.20 7.93
C PRO A 656 -5.43 -12.11 6.68
N ALA A 657 -5.35 -11.00 5.95
CA ALA A 657 -5.85 -10.92 4.59
C ALA A 657 -4.97 -11.79 3.66
N ARG A 658 -5.36 -13.07 3.49
CA ARG A 658 -4.84 -14.07 2.55
C ARG A 658 -3.34 -13.96 2.21
N GLY A 659 -2.51 -14.57 3.05
CA GLY A 659 -1.23 -15.15 2.63
C GLY A 659 -0.07 -14.20 2.26
N GLN A 660 -0.21 -12.88 2.38
CA GLN A 660 0.92 -11.95 2.18
C GLN A 660 1.59 -11.60 3.52
N PRO A 661 2.81 -12.10 3.83
CA PRO A 661 3.60 -11.57 4.93
C PRO A 661 4.01 -10.12 4.62
N GLN A 662 3.90 -9.22 5.60
CA GLN A 662 4.28 -7.82 5.41
C GLN A 662 5.81 -7.67 5.35
N THR A 663 6.37 -7.72 4.14
CA THR A 663 7.77 -7.43 3.85
C THR A 663 8.10 -5.97 4.18
N GLY A 664 8.53 -5.70 5.42
CA GLY A 664 8.88 -4.36 5.90
C GLY A 664 8.35 -3.98 7.28
N ALA A 665 7.70 -4.88 8.03
CA ALA A 665 7.31 -4.62 9.42
C ALA A 665 8.53 -4.26 10.29
N THR A 666 8.46 -3.14 11.03
CA THR A 666 9.49 -2.77 12.01
C THR A 666 9.28 -3.53 13.32
N PRO A 667 10.28 -3.62 14.23
CA PRO A 667 10.10 -4.28 15.53
C PRO A 667 8.91 -3.70 16.31
N LEU A 668 8.68 -2.38 16.22
CA LEU A 668 7.53 -1.72 16.85
C LEU A 668 6.18 -2.10 16.19
N ASP A 669 6.13 -2.50 14.92
CA ASP A 669 4.91 -3.09 14.34
C ASP A 669 4.63 -4.47 14.93
N ALA A 670 5.66 -5.29 15.18
CA ALA A 670 5.51 -6.59 15.82
C ALA A 670 5.02 -6.45 17.28
N ASP A 671 5.65 -5.58 18.08
CA ASP A 671 5.22 -5.23 19.44
C ASP A 671 3.75 -4.79 19.48
N LEU A 672 3.32 -3.93 18.54
CA LEU A 672 1.96 -3.41 18.48
C LEU A 672 0.94 -4.46 18.02
N VAL A 673 1.32 -5.39 17.13
CA VAL A 673 0.47 -6.53 16.73
C VAL A 673 0.34 -7.54 17.88
N GLU A 674 1.42 -7.84 18.60
CA GLU A 674 1.35 -8.70 19.79
C GLU A 674 0.48 -8.05 20.88
N MET A 675 0.68 -6.76 21.16
CA MET A 675 -0.14 -5.98 22.08
C MET A 675 -1.62 -5.98 21.66
N ALA A 676 -1.92 -5.72 20.39
CA ALA A 676 -3.30 -5.77 19.86
C ALA A 676 -3.94 -7.15 20.06
N ASN A 677 -3.23 -8.22 19.74
CA ASN A 677 -3.73 -9.59 19.88
C ASN A 677 -3.92 -9.98 21.36
N ARG A 678 -2.95 -9.64 22.23
CA ARG A 678 -3.01 -9.86 23.69
C ARG A 678 -4.19 -9.14 24.34
N ILE A 679 -4.45 -7.89 23.93
CA ILE A 679 -5.57 -7.08 24.41
C ILE A 679 -6.89 -7.61 23.85
N SER A 680 -6.96 -7.90 22.54
CA SER A 680 -8.16 -8.41 21.88
C SER A 680 -8.62 -9.77 22.46
N PHE A 681 -7.68 -10.69 22.72
CA PHE A 681 -7.97 -12.00 23.31
C PHE A 681 -8.58 -11.89 24.71
N LYS A 682 -8.01 -11.05 25.59
CA LYS A 682 -8.57 -10.81 26.93
C LYS A 682 -9.96 -10.17 26.85
N LEU A 683 -10.16 -9.19 25.97
CA LEU A 683 -11.45 -8.53 25.77
C LEU A 683 -12.52 -9.47 25.19
N GLY A 684 -12.14 -10.42 24.34
CA GLY A 684 -13.04 -11.50 23.89
C GLY A 684 -13.48 -12.39 25.06
N ALA A 685 -12.52 -12.90 25.84
CA ALA A 685 -12.82 -13.76 26.99
C ALA A 685 -13.68 -13.08 28.08
N ASP A 686 -13.51 -11.78 28.30
CA ASP A 686 -14.38 -11.00 29.19
C ASP A 686 -15.78 -10.72 28.59
N VAL A 687 -15.91 -10.71 27.27
CA VAL A 687 -17.19 -10.53 26.56
C VAL A 687 -18.00 -11.83 26.52
N ASP A 688 -17.38 -12.99 26.30
CA ASP A 688 -18.09 -14.29 26.35
C ASP A 688 -18.63 -14.60 27.77
N ASN A 689 -17.92 -14.18 28.81
CA ASN A 689 -18.43 -14.22 30.18
C ASN A 689 -19.62 -13.27 30.41
N ARG A 690 -19.73 -12.16 29.67
CA ARG A 690 -20.84 -11.18 29.78
C ARG A 690 -22.03 -11.53 28.89
N ASN A 691 -21.83 -12.17 27.74
CA ASN A 691 -22.89 -12.59 26.82
C ASN A 691 -23.84 -13.64 27.43
N ASN A 692 -23.44 -14.31 28.52
CA ASN A 692 -24.32 -15.17 29.32
C ASN A 692 -25.28 -14.41 30.25
N VAL A 693 -25.18 -13.07 30.33
CA VAL A 693 -26.18 -12.22 30.98
C VAL A 693 -27.13 -11.69 29.91
N ALA A 694 -28.43 -11.96 30.04
CA ALA A 694 -29.43 -11.42 29.14
C ALA A 694 -29.47 -9.89 29.27
N VAL A 695 -28.92 -9.19 28.28
CA VAL A 695 -28.97 -7.72 28.21
C VAL A 695 -30.41 -7.32 27.90
N GLU A 696 -31.06 -6.63 28.84
CA GLU A 696 -32.32 -5.95 28.59
C GLU A 696 -32.09 -4.83 27.56
N ILE A 697 -32.39 -5.10 26.29
CA ILE A 697 -32.28 -4.12 25.21
C ILE A 697 -33.31 -3.01 25.47
N PRO A 698 -32.90 -1.73 25.60
CA PRO A 698 -33.84 -0.63 25.81
C PRO A 698 -34.82 -0.45 24.64
N GLU A 699 -35.95 0.21 24.86
CA GLU A 699 -36.89 0.55 23.78
C GLU A 699 -36.40 1.70 22.88
N ASN A 700 -35.44 2.50 23.35
CA ASN A 700 -34.90 3.66 22.63
C ASN A 700 -33.43 3.94 23.01
N TYR A 701 -32.74 4.68 22.13
CA TYR A 701 -31.40 5.22 22.38
C TYR A 701 -31.42 6.73 22.14
N ARG A 702 -30.81 7.53 23.04
CA ARG A 702 -30.90 9.01 23.08
C ARG A 702 -32.34 9.56 23.10
N GLY A 703 -33.35 8.76 23.48
CA GLY A 703 -34.77 9.12 23.38
C GLY A 703 -35.40 8.89 22.00
N ILE A 704 -34.65 8.29 21.06
CA ILE A 704 -35.09 7.97 19.69
C ILE A 704 -35.40 6.46 19.62
N PRO A 705 -36.61 6.03 19.22
CA PRO A 705 -36.97 4.61 19.10
C PRO A 705 -36.09 3.87 18.08
N PHE A 706 -35.81 2.59 18.32
CA PHE A 706 -34.93 1.82 17.43
C PHE A 706 -35.47 1.64 16.00
N SER A 707 -36.80 1.56 15.81
CA SER A 707 -37.41 1.61 14.47
C SER A 707 -37.14 2.93 13.74
N THR A 708 -37.03 4.05 14.47
CA THR A 708 -36.63 5.34 13.91
C THR A 708 -35.13 5.38 13.61
N TRP A 709 -34.29 4.75 14.44
CA TRP A 709 -32.88 4.55 14.11
C TRP A 709 -32.69 3.77 12.81
N LEU A 710 -33.42 2.67 12.61
CA LEU A 710 -33.35 1.91 11.36
C LEU A 710 -33.74 2.77 10.15
N ASP A 711 -34.85 3.51 10.25
CA ASP A 711 -35.30 4.50 9.27
C ASP A 711 -34.16 5.46 8.84
N ILE A 712 -33.35 5.93 9.80
CA ILE A 712 -32.20 6.83 9.56
C ILE A 712 -31.06 6.10 8.84
N PHE A 713 -30.68 4.89 9.29
CA PHE A 713 -29.65 4.08 8.63
C PHE A 713 -30.00 3.79 7.16
N LEU A 714 -31.27 3.45 6.86
CA LEU A 714 -31.71 3.08 5.52
C LEU A 714 -31.91 4.30 4.60
N ASP A 715 -32.54 5.40 5.08
CA ASP A 715 -32.61 6.65 4.32
C ASP A 715 -31.18 7.18 4.00
N TYR A 716 -30.24 7.08 4.96
CA TYR A 716 -28.85 7.56 4.78
C TYR A 716 -28.04 6.73 3.79
N ALA A 717 -28.15 5.39 3.81
CA ALA A 717 -27.50 4.54 2.80
C ALA A 717 -28.00 4.87 1.38
N LEU A 718 -29.32 5.04 1.20
CA LEU A 718 -29.91 5.41 -0.10
C LEU A 718 -29.45 6.80 -0.57
N CYS A 719 -29.30 7.77 0.34
CA CYS A 719 -28.71 9.07 0.04
C CYS A 719 -27.24 8.95 -0.38
N LEU A 720 -26.40 8.20 0.35
CA LEU A 720 -24.99 8.02 0.02
C LEU A 720 -24.76 7.49 -1.40
N VAL A 721 -25.50 6.48 -1.84
CA VAL A 721 -25.37 5.96 -3.22
C VAL A 721 -25.75 7.00 -4.27
N ARG A 722 -26.77 7.83 -4.02
CA ARG A 722 -27.17 8.91 -4.95
C ARG A 722 -26.08 9.97 -5.14
N TYR A 723 -25.24 10.19 -4.14
CA TYR A 723 -24.03 11.03 -4.22
C TYR A 723 -22.77 10.25 -4.64
N GLY A 724 -22.93 9.04 -5.21
CA GLY A 724 -21.85 8.19 -5.74
C GLY A 724 -21.08 7.39 -4.69
N LYS A 725 -21.37 7.57 -3.40
CA LYS A 725 -20.66 6.95 -2.26
C LYS A 725 -21.19 5.56 -1.94
N HIS A 726 -21.09 4.66 -2.92
CA HIS A 726 -21.60 3.29 -2.86
C HIS A 726 -20.92 2.45 -1.77
N GLN A 727 -19.59 2.56 -1.61
CA GLN A 727 -18.86 1.85 -0.56
C GLN A 727 -19.29 2.31 0.86
N ASP A 728 -19.34 3.63 1.11
CA ASP A 728 -19.85 4.19 2.37
C ASP A 728 -21.25 3.64 2.69
N ALA A 729 -22.15 3.57 1.69
CA ALA A 729 -23.51 3.06 1.86
C ALA A 729 -23.55 1.57 2.27
N TYR A 730 -22.66 0.73 1.72
CA TYR A 730 -22.56 -0.68 2.10
C TYR A 730 -22.07 -0.86 3.54
N GLU A 731 -21.14 -0.02 4.01
CA GLU A 731 -20.71 -0.03 5.42
C GLU A 731 -21.85 0.35 6.38
N ILE A 732 -22.75 1.24 5.97
CA ILE A 732 -23.94 1.62 6.75
C ILE A 732 -24.95 0.46 6.79
N CYS A 733 -25.20 -0.21 5.65
CA CYS A 733 -26.05 -1.40 5.61
C CYS A 733 -25.46 -2.57 6.42
N GLU A 734 -24.14 -2.78 6.40
CA GLU A 734 -23.49 -3.79 7.26
C GLU A 734 -23.57 -3.40 8.74
N ALA A 735 -23.36 -2.12 9.08
CA ALA A 735 -23.48 -1.63 10.45
C ALA A 735 -24.93 -1.68 10.99
N ALA A 736 -25.95 -1.63 10.15
CA ALA A 736 -27.32 -1.93 10.55
C ALA A 736 -27.49 -3.45 10.78
N LYS A 737 -27.05 -4.29 9.83
CA LYS A 737 -27.14 -5.76 9.90
C LYS A 737 -26.43 -6.36 11.14
N ASP A 738 -25.29 -5.80 11.52
CA ASP A 738 -24.46 -6.29 12.63
C ASP A 738 -24.87 -5.76 14.01
N ALA A 739 -25.87 -4.86 14.09
CA ALA A 739 -26.37 -4.35 15.36
C ALA A 739 -27.31 -5.36 16.03
N VAL A 740 -27.02 -5.72 17.28
CA VAL A 740 -27.79 -6.70 18.09
C VAL A 740 -29.28 -6.33 18.16
N VAL A 741 -29.58 -5.03 18.16
CA VAL A 741 -30.95 -4.50 18.28
C VAL A 741 -31.82 -4.81 17.05
N PHE A 742 -31.22 -4.93 15.86
CA PHE A 742 -31.94 -5.27 14.62
C PHE A 742 -31.79 -6.75 14.24
N TYR A 743 -30.67 -7.38 14.60
CA TYR A 743 -30.32 -8.75 14.23
C TYR A 743 -31.39 -9.80 14.54
N HIS A 744 -32.11 -9.66 15.67
CA HIS A 744 -33.14 -10.62 16.09
C HIS A 744 -34.49 -10.44 15.38
N SER A 745 -34.69 -9.37 14.62
CA SER A 745 -35.94 -9.04 13.94
C SER A 745 -35.92 -9.45 12.47
N ARG A 746 -36.78 -10.39 12.09
CA ARG A 746 -36.89 -10.87 10.69
C ARG A 746 -37.37 -9.77 9.74
N GLU A 747 -38.21 -8.86 10.21
CA GLU A 747 -38.73 -7.75 9.41
C GLU A 747 -37.66 -6.68 9.17
N ASP A 748 -36.91 -6.29 10.21
CA ASP A 748 -35.83 -5.31 10.09
C ASP A 748 -34.68 -5.85 9.23
N MET A 749 -34.28 -7.11 9.43
CA MET A 749 -33.28 -7.78 8.59
C MET A 749 -33.71 -7.89 7.12
N PHE A 750 -35.01 -8.11 6.86
CA PHE A 750 -35.55 -8.08 5.50
C PHE A 750 -35.45 -6.66 4.90
N LEU A 751 -35.83 -5.62 5.63
CA LEU A 751 -35.72 -4.22 5.20
C LEU A 751 -34.27 -3.79 4.93
N ILE A 752 -33.33 -4.17 5.80
CA ILE A 752 -31.89 -3.92 5.62
C ILE A 752 -31.40 -4.53 4.30
N HIS A 753 -31.72 -5.81 4.04
CA HIS A 753 -31.28 -6.47 2.81
C HIS A 753 -32.01 -5.96 1.55
N VAL A 754 -33.26 -5.50 1.64
CA VAL A 754 -33.96 -4.83 0.52
C VAL A 754 -33.30 -3.48 0.22
N CYS A 755 -32.96 -2.69 1.24
CA CYS A 755 -32.23 -1.43 1.08
C CYS A 755 -30.84 -1.67 0.46
N TRP A 756 -30.11 -2.70 0.90
CA TRP A 756 -28.81 -3.07 0.36
C TRP A 756 -28.90 -3.49 -1.12
N CYS A 757 -29.92 -4.27 -1.51
CA CYS A 757 -30.22 -4.55 -2.91
C CYS A 757 -30.47 -3.25 -3.71
N ALA A 758 -31.29 -2.34 -3.19
CA ALA A 758 -31.56 -1.07 -3.86
C ALA A 758 -30.30 -0.20 -4.02
N CYS A 759 -29.44 -0.17 -2.99
CA CYS A 759 -28.13 0.48 -3.04
C CYS A 759 -27.22 -0.13 -4.12
N ALA A 760 -27.14 -1.46 -4.21
CA ALA A 760 -26.33 -2.14 -5.22
C ALA A 760 -26.86 -1.94 -6.65
N VAL A 761 -28.20 -1.90 -6.84
CA VAL A 761 -28.82 -1.55 -8.14
C VAL A 761 -28.50 -0.11 -8.55
N LEU A 762 -28.60 0.84 -7.62
CA LEU A 762 -28.27 2.25 -7.89
C LEU A 762 -26.78 2.47 -8.17
N ALA A 763 -25.89 1.59 -7.66
CA ALA A 763 -24.46 1.59 -7.95
C ALA A 763 -24.07 0.82 -9.23
N ASN A 764 -25.00 0.09 -9.87
CA ASN A 764 -24.75 -0.90 -10.93
C ASN A 764 -23.74 -2.00 -10.51
N ASP A 765 -23.78 -2.43 -9.24
CA ASP A 765 -22.92 -3.47 -8.70
C ASP A 765 -23.59 -4.86 -8.80
N GLU A 766 -23.16 -5.67 -9.77
CA GLU A 766 -23.65 -7.04 -9.94
C GLU A 766 -23.15 -7.99 -8.84
N GLU A 767 -21.97 -7.76 -8.23
CA GLU A 767 -21.43 -8.63 -7.17
C GLU A 767 -22.27 -8.51 -5.89
N THR A 768 -22.48 -7.28 -5.42
CA THR A 768 -23.27 -7.03 -4.21
C THR A 768 -24.75 -7.36 -4.43
N CYS A 769 -25.29 -7.13 -5.64
CA CYS A 769 -26.62 -7.65 -6.00
C CYS A 769 -26.69 -9.17 -5.87
N VAL A 770 -25.76 -9.92 -6.46
CA VAL A 770 -25.71 -11.39 -6.35
C VAL A 770 -25.52 -11.85 -4.91
N SER A 771 -24.71 -11.15 -4.12
CA SER A 771 -24.48 -11.44 -2.70
C SER A 771 -25.76 -11.26 -1.87
N ALA A 772 -26.44 -10.11 -2.01
CA ALA A 772 -27.70 -9.83 -1.33
C ALA A 772 -28.83 -10.79 -1.77
N CYS A 773 -28.88 -11.19 -3.04
CA CYS A 773 -29.82 -12.23 -3.50
C CYS A 773 -29.63 -13.58 -2.78
N ARG A 774 -28.39 -13.94 -2.39
CA ARG A 774 -28.12 -15.20 -1.67
C ARG A 774 -28.70 -15.22 -0.26
N TYR A 775 -28.89 -14.06 0.40
CA TYR A 775 -29.63 -13.97 1.66
C TYR A 775 -31.08 -14.43 1.46
N PHE A 776 -31.80 -13.81 0.52
CA PHE A 776 -33.20 -14.17 0.24
C PHE A 776 -33.36 -15.63 -0.22
N MET A 777 -32.48 -16.13 -1.10
CA MET A 777 -32.51 -17.53 -1.55
C MET A 777 -32.14 -18.56 -0.46
N LYS A 778 -31.53 -18.13 0.65
CA LYS A 778 -31.23 -18.97 1.82
C LYS A 778 -32.39 -18.94 2.82
N ASP A 779 -32.80 -17.75 3.24
CA ASP A 779 -33.74 -17.57 4.35
C ASP A 779 -35.21 -17.74 3.89
N TYR A 780 -35.47 -17.70 2.58
CA TYR A 780 -36.74 -18.02 1.92
C TYR A 780 -36.53 -19.13 0.86
N GLN A 781 -35.73 -20.15 1.20
CA GLN A 781 -35.43 -21.32 0.36
C GLN A 781 -36.70 -21.93 -0.27
N PHE A 782 -36.58 -22.38 -1.53
CA PHE A 782 -37.68 -22.92 -2.36
C PHE A 782 -38.83 -21.95 -2.68
N THR A 783 -38.69 -20.65 -2.40
CA THR A 783 -39.65 -19.62 -2.81
C THR A 783 -39.29 -19.10 -4.21
N THR A 784 -40.11 -19.42 -5.22
CA THR A 784 -39.87 -19.11 -6.64
C THR A 784 -39.53 -17.65 -6.92
N ASP A 785 -40.13 -16.72 -6.17
CA ASP A 785 -39.88 -15.28 -6.35
C ASP A 785 -38.45 -14.85 -5.97
N THR A 786 -37.73 -15.61 -5.15
CA THR A 786 -36.30 -15.35 -4.88
C THR A 786 -35.44 -15.60 -6.12
N TYR A 787 -35.72 -16.67 -6.89
CA TYR A 787 -35.02 -16.99 -8.13
C TYR A 787 -35.41 -16.04 -9.27
N ARG A 788 -36.68 -15.60 -9.32
CA ARG A 788 -37.14 -14.53 -10.23
C ARG A 788 -36.47 -13.19 -9.92
N MET A 789 -36.39 -12.81 -8.64
CA MET A 789 -35.73 -11.58 -8.20
C MET A 789 -34.24 -11.60 -8.53
N PHE A 790 -33.54 -12.71 -8.27
CA PHE A 790 -32.15 -12.90 -8.71
C PHE A 790 -31.99 -12.66 -10.22
N ALA A 791 -32.79 -13.34 -11.05
CA ALA A 791 -32.72 -13.22 -12.51
C ALA A 791 -33.10 -11.82 -13.03
N ALA A 792 -33.94 -11.06 -12.30
CA ALA A 792 -34.27 -9.68 -12.62
C ALA A 792 -33.13 -8.72 -12.25
N LEU A 793 -32.55 -8.86 -11.05
CA LEU A 793 -31.48 -7.98 -10.56
C LEU A 793 -30.19 -8.16 -11.38
N THR A 794 -29.78 -9.38 -11.71
CA THR A 794 -28.63 -9.64 -12.60
C THR A 794 -28.89 -9.31 -14.08
N ARG A 795 -30.09 -8.84 -14.43
CA ARG A 795 -30.41 -8.28 -15.77
C ARG A 795 -30.37 -6.76 -15.76
N LEU A 796 -30.75 -6.14 -14.63
CA LEU A 796 -30.74 -4.70 -14.41
C LEU A 796 -29.32 -4.17 -14.19
N CYS A 797 -28.53 -4.88 -13.37
CA CYS A 797 -27.12 -4.58 -13.14
C CYS A 797 -26.28 -5.36 -14.15
N GLN A 798 -25.41 -4.67 -14.90
CA GLN A 798 -24.55 -5.31 -15.90
C GLN A 798 -23.09 -4.95 -15.65
N SER A 799 -22.30 -5.97 -15.26
CA SER A 799 -20.84 -5.89 -15.10
C SER A 799 -20.11 -6.37 -16.37
N PRO A 800 -18.90 -5.85 -16.68
CA PRO A 800 -18.01 -6.45 -17.68
C PRO A 800 -17.63 -7.91 -17.39
N ILE A 801 -17.68 -8.31 -16.11
CA ILE A 801 -17.50 -9.69 -15.64
C ILE A 801 -18.81 -10.11 -14.95
N SER A 802 -19.62 -10.95 -15.60
CA SER A 802 -20.93 -11.32 -15.06
C SER A 802 -20.82 -12.32 -13.90
N TRP A 803 -21.32 -11.89 -12.75
CA TRP A 803 -21.40 -12.66 -11.51
C TRP A 803 -22.54 -13.68 -11.52
N TYR A 804 -23.56 -13.48 -12.36
CA TYR A 804 -24.62 -14.44 -12.66
C TYR A 804 -24.06 -15.82 -13.02
N SER A 805 -23.11 -15.91 -13.95
CA SER A 805 -22.49 -17.16 -14.40
C SER A 805 -21.22 -17.56 -13.65
N SER A 806 -20.90 -16.89 -12.53
CA SER A 806 -19.69 -17.19 -11.75
C SER A 806 -19.75 -18.57 -11.08
N GLY A 807 -18.60 -19.25 -10.99
CA GLY A 807 -18.48 -20.57 -10.35
C GLY A 807 -19.09 -20.67 -8.94
N PRO A 808 -18.92 -19.68 -8.04
CA PRO A 808 -19.60 -19.67 -6.73
C PRO A 808 -21.13 -19.65 -6.83
N THR A 809 -21.69 -18.87 -7.77
CA THR A 809 -23.13 -18.81 -8.02
C THR A 809 -23.66 -20.11 -8.63
N GLN A 810 -22.93 -20.69 -9.59
CA GLN A 810 -23.22 -22.01 -10.15
C GLN A 810 -23.25 -23.10 -9.06
N LYS A 811 -22.20 -23.17 -8.21
CA LYS A 811 -22.13 -24.11 -7.06
C LYS A 811 -23.21 -23.86 -6.00
N TYR A 812 -23.72 -22.63 -5.87
CA TYR A 812 -24.85 -22.31 -4.99
C TYR A 812 -26.19 -22.82 -5.57
N MET A 813 -26.51 -22.46 -6.82
CA MET A 813 -27.74 -22.89 -7.48
C MET A 813 -27.83 -24.42 -7.61
N LEU A 814 -26.72 -25.10 -7.91
CA LEU A 814 -26.67 -26.57 -7.93
C LEU A 814 -26.96 -27.18 -6.56
N ARG A 815 -26.52 -26.56 -5.45
CA ARG A 815 -26.86 -27.04 -4.10
C ARG A 815 -28.35 -26.87 -3.79
N GLN A 816 -28.97 -25.78 -4.26
CA GLN A 816 -30.42 -25.60 -4.13
C GLN A 816 -31.20 -26.66 -4.92
N ILE A 817 -30.79 -26.98 -6.15
CA ILE A 817 -31.39 -28.07 -6.94
C ILE A 817 -31.18 -29.43 -6.25
N LYS A 818 -29.98 -29.72 -5.72
CA LYS A 818 -29.74 -30.96 -4.96
C LYS A 818 -30.63 -31.07 -3.71
N ALA A 819 -30.86 -29.98 -2.98
CA ALA A 819 -31.74 -29.98 -1.80
C ALA A 819 -33.22 -30.16 -2.18
N MET A 820 -33.65 -29.54 -3.27
CA MET A 820 -34.98 -29.71 -3.88
C MET A 820 -35.20 -31.15 -4.34
N ASP A 821 -34.24 -31.74 -5.05
CA ASP A 821 -34.32 -33.12 -5.56
C ASP A 821 -34.28 -34.14 -4.42
N TYR A 822 -33.46 -33.91 -3.38
CA TYR A 822 -33.42 -34.74 -2.17
C TYR A 822 -34.77 -34.74 -1.43
N GLY A 823 -35.50 -33.62 -1.41
CA GLY A 823 -36.82 -33.52 -0.78
C GLY A 823 -37.88 -34.40 -1.46
N LEU A 824 -37.88 -34.46 -2.79
CA LEU A 824 -38.89 -35.14 -3.61
C LEU A 824 -38.71 -36.67 -3.71
N VAL A 825 -37.53 -37.19 -3.39
CA VAL A 825 -37.13 -38.58 -3.67
C VAL A 825 -37.30 -39.48 -2.44
N ASN A 826 -37.83 -40.70 -2.64
CA ASN A 826 -38.02 -41.70 -1.58
C ASN A 826 -36.68 -42.23 -1.00
N ASP A 827 -36.68 -42.69 0.25
CA ASP A 827 -35.45 -43.03 1.00
C ASP A 827 -34.51 -44.06 0.33
N ASP A 828 -35.04 -45.07 -0.36
CA ASP A 828 -34.20 -46.04 -1.09
C ASP A 828 -33.48 -45.39 -2.28
N ALA A 829 -34.12 -44.43 -2.94
CA ALA A 829 -33.52 -43.68 -4.03
C ALA A 829 -32.61 -42.54 -3.53
N ARG A 830 -32.89 -41.95 -2.35
CA ARG A 830 -31.93 -41.08 -1.64
C ARG A 830 -30.61 -41.81 -1.41
N ARG A 831 -30.66 -42.99 -0.78
CA ARG A 831 -29.49 -43.85 -0.50
C ARG A 831 -28.71 -44.28 -1.74
N LYS A 832 -29.35 -44.35 -2.91
CA LYS A 832 -28.74 -44.82 -4.16
C LYS A 832 -28.10 -43.70 -5.00
N TYR A 833 -28.62 -42.47 -4.92
CA TYR A 833 -28.23 -41.38 -5.83
C TYR A 833 -27.68 -40.12 -5.14
N PHE A 834 -27.71 -40.04 -3.80
CA PHE A 834 -27.20 -38.91 -3.03
C PHE A 834 -26.18 -39.39 -1.99
N SER A 835 -24.96 -38.85 -2.05
CA SER A 835 -23.90 -39.09 -1.04
C SER A 835 -24.12 -38.32 0.26
N GLU A 836 -24.79 -37.17 0.18
CA GLU A 836 -24.94 -36.19 1.25
C GLU A 836 -26.42 -35.78 1.40
N LYS A 837 -26.81 -35.34 2.59
CA LYS A 837 -28.09 -34.66 2.80
C LYS A 837 -28.04 -33.26 2.21
N GLY A 838 -29.06 -32.89 1.42
CA GLY A 838 -29.27 -31.49 1.06
C GLY A 838 -29.50 -30.63 2.30
N SER A 839 -28.80 -29.50 2.40
CA SER A 839 -28.96 -28.58 3.53
C SER A 839 -30.25 -27.75 3.38
N TYR A 840 -31.12 -27.84 4.39
CA TYR A 840 -32.32 -27.01 4.52
C TYR A 840 -32.01 -25.85 5.47
N SER A 841 -32.39 -24.64 5.06
CA SER A 841 -32.06 -23.38 5.74
C SER A 841 -33.29 -22.52 6.06
N ALA A 842 -34.39 -22.67 5.31
CA ALA A 842 -35.65 -22.00 5.63
C ALA A 842 -36.41 -22.73 6.76
N GLN A 843 -36.97 -21.96 7.69
CA GLN A 843 -37.78 -22.45 8.80
C GLN A 843 -39.19 -21.83 8.80
N ASP A 844 -40.18 -22.59 9.28
CA ASP A 844 -41.52 -22.10 9.56
C ASP A 844 -41.60 -21.30 10.87
N GLU A 845 -42.77 -20.72 11.16
CA GLU A 845 -43.04 -19.95 12.39
C GLU A 845 -42.89 -20.76 13.69
N SER A 846 -42.75 -22.08 13.60
CA SER A 846 -42.47 -23.00 14.73
C SER A 846 -41.03 -23.52 14.76
N GLY A 847 -40.14 -22.95 13.93
CA GLY A 847 -38.71 -23.32 13.85
C GLY A 847 -38.44 -24.62 13.09
N ARG A 848 -39.42 -25.17 12.37
CA ARG A 848 -39.24 -26.45 11.63
C ARG A 848 -38.74 -26.19 10.22
N LEU A 849 -37.82 -27.03 9.75
CA LEU A 849 -37.23 -26.93 8.42
C LEU A 849 -38.29 -27.14 7.33
N ILE A 850 -38.33 -26.21 6.37
CA ILE A 850 -39.24 -26.27 5.21
C ILE A 850 -38.65 -27.19 4.15
N VAL A 851 -39.38 -28.26 3.82
CA VAL A 851 -39.06 -29.18 2.72
C VAL A 851 -39.96 -28.87 1.52
N ASN A 852 -39.40 -28.89 0.31
CA ASN A 852 -40.18 -28.64 -0.91
C ASN A 852 -41.17 -29.76 -1.20
N LYS A 853 -42.16 -29.46 -2.06
CA LYS A 853 -43.24 -30.40 -2.45
C LYS A 853 -43.31 -30.66 -3.96
N ASP A 854 -42.66 -29.82 -4.75
CA ASP A 854 -42.57 -29.95 -6.22
C ASP A 854 -41.22 -29.37 -6.71
N MET A 855 -40.93 -29.50 -8.00
CA MET A 855 -39.76 -28.91 -8.68
C MET A 855 -40.02 -27.44 -9.07
N ASP A 856 -39.06 -26.56 -8.81
CA ASP A 856 -39.15 -25.14 -9.18
C ASP A 856 -38.63 -24.89 -10.62
N ILE A 857 -39.52 -24.44 -11.50
CA ILE A 857 -39.23 -24.15 -12.92
C ILE A 857 -38.24 -22.99 -13.05
N ALA A 858 -38.33 -21.95 -12.21
CA ALA A 858 -37.45 -20.79 -12.30
C ALA A 858 -36.01 -21.14 -11.89
N LEU A 859 -35.83 -21.93 -10.82
CA LEU A 859 -34.54 -22.46 -10.41
C LEU A 859 -33.89 -23.35 -11.48
N LEU A 860 -34.67 -24.27 -12.07
CA LEU A 860 -34.20 -25.13 -13.17
C LEU A 860 -33.79 -24.31 -14.40
N MET A 861 -34.59 -23.31 -14.79
CA MET A 861 -34.27 -22.45 -15.93
C MET A 861 -33.06 -21.54 -15.67
N VAL A 862 -32.98 -20.90 -14.50
CA VAL A 862 -31.82 -20.06 -14.13
C VAL A 862 -30.54 -20.88 -14.13
N TYR A 863 -30.54 -22.10 -13.58
CA TYR A 863 -29.35 -22.95 -13.60
C TYR A 863 -29.01 -23.47 -15.00
N GLY A 864 -30.02 -23.81 -15.81
CA GLY A 864 -29.84 -24.14 -17.22
C GLY A 864 -29.22 -22.97 -18.02
N HIS A 865 -29.65 -21.74 -17.76
CA HIS A 865 -29.10 -20.54 -18.40
C HIS A 865 -27.67 -20.22 -17.92
N ILE A 866 -27.33 -20.46 -16.65
CA ILE A 866 -25.94 -20.39 -16.14
C ILE A 866 -25.03 -21.42 -16.84
N LEU A 867 -25.49 -22.65 -17.04
CA LEU A 867 -24.75 -23.66 -17.80
C LEU A 867 -24.64 -23.30 -19.29
N TYR A 868 -25.68 -22.69 -19.86
CA TYR A 868 -25.71 -22.25 -21.26
C TYR A 868 -24.70 -21.13 -21.51
N THR A 869 -24.62 -20.10 -20.65
CA THR A 869 -23.61 -19.04 -20.75
C THR A 869 -22.20 -19.58 -20.51
N GLY A 870 -22.03 -20.54 -19.61
CA GLY A 870 -20.81 -21.35 -19.46
C GLY A 870 -20.48 -22.30 -20.63
N THR A 871 -21.14 -22.15 -21.79
CA THR A 871 -20.99 -22.97 -23.02
C THR A 871 -21.18 -24.48 -22.82
N SER A 872 -21.81 -24.88 -21.72
CA SER A 872 -22.02 -26.26 -21.28
C SER A 872 -23.37 -26.79 -21.79
N TYR A 873 -23.62 -26.58 -23.09
CA TYR A 873 -24.94 -26.73 -23.71
C TYR A 873 -25.61 -28.09 -23.50
N ALA A 874 -24.86 -29.20 -23.54
CA ALA A 874 -25.39 -30.53 -23.29
C ALA A 874 -25.91 -30.69 -21.84
N TYR A 875 -25.21 -30.12 -20.86
CA TYR A 875 -25.67 -30.10 -19.47
C TYR A 875 -26.86 -29.14 -19.28
N ALA A 876 -26.84 -27.97 -19.93
CA ALA A 876 -27.95 -27.01 -19.89
C ALA A 876 -29.26 -27.62 -20.42
N LEU A 877 -29.20 -28.35 -21.54
CA LEU A 877 -30.34 -29.04 -22.14
C LEU A 877 -31.05 -29.99 -21.15
N ASN A 878 -30.32 -30.69 -20.28
CA ASN A 878 -30.93 -31.57 -19.27
C ASN A 878 -31.85 -30.80 -18.30
N TYR A 879 -31.46 -29.59 -17.88
CA TYR A 879 -32.30 -28.77 -16.99
C TYR A 879 -33.45 -28.10 -17.74
N PHE A 880 -33.24 -27.69 -19.00
CA PHE A 880 -34.33 -27.20 -19.84
C PHE A 880 -35.38 -28.28 -20.15
N PHE A 881 -34.97 -29.54 -20.36
CA PHE A 881 -35.90 -30.66 -20.53
C PHE A 881 -36.64 -31.02 -19.23
N ARG A 882 -35.99 -30.92 -18.06
CA ARG A 882 -36.68 -31.02 -16.76
C ARG A 882 -37.74 -29.94 -16.59
N ALA A 883 -37.45 -28.70 -16.99
CA ALA A 883 -38.42 -27.60 -16.98
C ALA A 883 -39.55 -27.81 -18.01
N TYR A 884 -39.23 -28.31 -19.21
CA TYR A 884 -40.20 -28.61 -20.27
C TYR A 884 -41.18 -29.73 -19.89
N ALA A 885 -40.76 -30.69 -19.06
CA ALA A 885 -41.64 -31.72 -18.53
C ALA A 885 -42.68 -31.18 -17.52
N LEU A 886 -42.45 -29.99 -16.95
CA LEU A 886 -43.35 -29.32 -16.00
C LEU A 886 -44.25 -28.28 -16.69
N ASP A 887 -43.71 -27.51 -17.63
CA ASP A 887 -44.45 -26.55 -18.47
C ASP A 887 -44.13 -26.78 -19.95
N PRO A 888 -44.81 -27.73 -20.62
CA PRO A 888 -44.57 -28.06 -22.02
C PRO A 888 -45.00 -26.96 -22.99
N GLU A 889 -45.80 -25.97 -22.56
CA GLU A 889 -46.26 -24.92 -23.45
C GLU A 889 -45.37 -23.68 -23.49
N ASN A 890 -44.54 -23.50 -22.47
CA ASN A 890 -43.68 -22.33 -22.32
C ASN A 890 -42.80 -22.02 -23.55
N PRO A 891 -42.99 -20.86 -24.21
CA PRO A 891 -42.18 -20.50 -25.38
C PRO A 891 -40.71 -20.23 -25.03
N MET A 892 -40.40 -19.78 -23.81
CA MET A 892 -39.02 -19.52 -23.38
C MET A 892 -38.24 -20.81 -23.14
N ILE A 893 -38.90 -21.88 -22.68
CA ILE A 893 -38.27 -23.19 -22.52
C ILE A 893 -38.02 -23.80 -23.91
N LYS A 894 -39.02 -23.81 -24.79
CA LYS A 894 -38.90 -24.25 -26.20
C LYS A 894 -37.75 -23.52 -26.93
N LEU A 895 -37.66 -22.19 -26.76
CA LEU A 895 -36.58 -21.36 -27.32
C LEU A 895 -35.21 -21.72 -26.73
N SER A 896 -35.10 -21.90 -25.41
CA SER A 896 -33.83 -22.25 -24.74
C SER A 896 -33.31 -23.62 -25.17
N ILE A 897 -34.20 -24.60 -25.40
CA ILE A 897 -33.86 -25.91 -25.96
C ILE A 897 -33.36 -25.77 -27.41
N GLY A 898 -34.08 -25.04 -28.26
CA GLY A 898 -33.69 -24.83 -29.66
C GLY A 898 -32.32 -24.16 -29.80
N LEU A 899 -32.08 -23.09 -29.03
CA LEU A 899 -30.78 -22.43 -28.95
C LEU A 899 -29.69 -23.37 -28.40
N GLY A 900 -30.01 -24.18 -27.38
CA GLY A 900 -29.11 -25.20 -26.83
C GLY A 900 -28.56 -26.16 -27.89
N TYR A 901 -29.42 -26.69 -28.77
CA TYR A 901 -28.99 -27.55 -29.88
C TYR A 901 -28.15 -26.81 -30.93
N VAL A 902 -28.57 -25.61 -31.34
CA VAL A 902 -27.84 -24.81 -32.35
C VAL A 902 -26.43 -24.48 -31.85
N HIS A 903 -26.29 -23.97 -30.63
CA HIS A 903 -24.98 -23.61 -30.09
C HIS A 903 -24.12 -24.84 -29.72
N HIS A 904 -24.71 -25.98 -29.35
CA HIS A 904 -23.96 -27.23 -29.19
C HIS A 904 -23.37 -27.73 -30.52
N GLY A 905 -24.14 -27.68 -31.60
CA GLY A 905 -23.65 -28.02 -32.95
C GLY A 905 -22.55 -27.07 -33.44
N LEU A 906 -22.73 -25.76 -33.25
CA LEU A 906 -21.71 -24.77 -33.62
C LEU A 906 -20.41 -24.95 -32.81
N LYS A 907 -20.47 -25.26 -31.51
CA LYS A 907 -19.29 -25.52 -30.68
C LYS A 907 -18.46 -26.73 -31.16
N ARG A 908 -19.05 -27.65 -31.94
CA ARG A 908 -18.35 -28.79 -32.55
C ARG A 908 -17.66 -28.45 -33.88
N GLN A 909 -17.95 -27.31 -34.52
CA GLN A 909 -17.31 -26.93 -35.80
C GLN A 909 -15.80 -26.72 -35.71
N SER A 910 -15.27 -26.32 -34.54
CA SER A 910 -13.83 -26.18 -34.33
C SER A 910 -13.04 -27.49 -34.44
N ARG A 911 -13.70 -28.65 -34.23
CA ARG A 911 -13.07 -29.97 -34.40
C ARG A 911 -12.82 -30.37 -35.85
N ARG A 912 -13.36 -29.64 -36.84
CA ARG A 912 -13.05 -29.89 -38.27
C ARG A 912 -11.57 -29.68 -38.63
N ALA A 913 -10.81 -29.02 -37.75
CA ALA A 913 -9.35 -28.87 -37.85
C ALA A 913 -8.55 -29.99 -37.16
N SER A 914 -9.19 -31.08 -36.69
CA SER A 914 -8.49 -32.25 -36.14
C SER A 914 -7.89 -33.11 -37.26
N ASP A 915 -6.67 -33.62 -37.05
CA ASP A 915 -6.03 -34.56 -37.97
C ASP A 915 -6.74 -35.93 -38.01
N LYS A 916 -7.48 -36.29 -36.96
CA LYS A 916 -8.27 -37.53 -36.90
C LYS A 916 -9.49 -37.45 -37.82
N ILE A 917 -9.66 -38.46 -38.68
CA ILE A 917 -10.80 -38.57 -39.60
C ILE A 917 -12.11 -38.69 -38.83
N GLU A 918 -12.16 -39.52 -37.79
CA GLU A 918 -13.31 -39.79 -36.91
C GLU A 918 -13.90 -38.48 -36.33
N GLU A 919 -13.04 -37.61 -35.77
CA GLU A 919 -13.46 -36.32 -35.20
C GLU A 919 -13.93 -35.31 -36.26
N ARG A 920 -13.42 -35.38 -37.49
CA ARG A 920 -13.91 -34.57 -38.62
C ARG A 920 -15.25 -35.07 -39.15
N GLN A 921 -15.43 -36.38 -39.30
CA GLN A 921 -16.69 -36.99 -39.71
C GLN A 921 -17.79 -36.74 -38.68
N GLU A 922 -17.50 -36.86 -37.37
CA GLU A 922 -18.42 -36.46 -36.30
C GLU A 922 -18.81 -34.98 -36.44
N ALA A 923 -17.83 -34.09 -36.64
CA ALA A 923 -18.10 -32.65 -36.77
C ALA A 923 -18.94 -32.32 -38.01
N SER A 924 -18.59 -32.81 -39.19
CA SER A 924 -19.33 -32.57 -40.43
C SER A 924 -20.74 -33.21 -40.40
N TYR A 925 -20.91 -34.37 -39.76
CA TYR A 925 -22.23 -34.99 -39.57
C TYR A 925 -23.15 -34.13 -38.71
N ASN A 926 -22.64 -33.62 -37.57
CA ASN A 926 -23.40 -32.74 -36.69
C ASN A 926 -23.78 -31.42 -37.38
N VAL A 927 -22.92 -30.87 -38.24
CA VAL A 927 -23.21 -29.67 -39.05
C VAL A 927 -24.25 -29.94 -40.12
N ALA A 928 -24.15 -31.06 -40.83
CA ALA A 928 -25.17 -31.50 -41.78
C ALA A 928 -26.53 -31.63 -41.10
N ARG A 929 -26.56 -32.24 -39.91
CA ARG A 929 -27.78 -32.46 -39.12
C ARG A 929 -28.40 -31.17 -38.60
N THR A 930 -27.62 -30.17 -38.15
CA THR A 930 -28.21 -28.88 -37.75
C THR A 930 -28.81 -28.13 -38.94
N TYR A 931 -28.16 -28.12 -40.11
CA TYR A 931 -28.76 -27.54 -41.32
C TYR A 931 -30.03 -28.29 -41.74
N GLN A 932 -30.06 -29.62 -41.64
CA GLN A 932 -31.26 -30.43 -41.92
C GLN A 932 -32.40 -30.13 -40.94
N MET A 933 -32.12 -29.99 -39.63
CA MET A 933 -33.11 -29.62 -38.60
C MET A 933 -33.70 -28.21 -38.81
N VAL A 934 -32.92 -27.28 -39.36
CA VAL A 934 -33.38 -25.92 -39.71
C VAL A 934 -34.02 -25.89 -41.11
N GLY A 935 -34.15 -27.03 -41.80
CA GLY A 935 -34.76 -27.15 -43.13
C GLY A 935 -33.89 -26.66 -44.28
N LEU A 936 -32.63 -26.32 -44.02
CA LEU A 936 -31.65 -25.80 -44.98
C LEU A 936 -30.96 -26.95 -45.74
N SER A 937 -31.75 -27.82 -46.37
CA SER A 937 -31.30 -29.06 -47.02
C SER A 937 -30.15 -28.87 -48.02
N HIS A 938 -30.11 -27.74 -48.72
CA HIS A 938 -29.05 -27.41 -49.67
C HIS A 938 -27.68 -27.14 -49.02
N LEU A 939 -27.65 -26.76 -47.74
CA LEU A 939 -26.43 -26.61 -46.95
C LEU A 939 -26.04 -27.92 -46.23
N ALA A 940 -27.02 -28.78 -45.93
CA ALA A 940 -26.77 -30.07 -45.30
C ALA A 940 -26.16 -31.12 -46.27
N ILE A 941 -26.62 -31.16 -47.53
CA ILE A 941 -26.18 -32.14 -48.54
C ILE A 941 -24.64 -32.18 -48.72
N PRO A 942 -23.92 -31.05 -48.90
CA PRO A 942 -22.46 -31.08 -49.08
C PRO A 942 -21.71 -31.72 -47.90
N TYR A 943 -22.12 -31.46 -46.66
CA TYR A 943 -21.45 -32.02 -45.48
C TYR A 943 -21.74 -33.51 -45.28
N TYR A 944 -22.91 -34.01 -45.71
CA TYR A 944 -23.12 -35.46 -45.77
C TYR A 944 -22.31 -36.11 -46.90
N GLN A 945 -22.12 -35.44 -48.04
CA GLN A 945 -21.28 -35.94 -49.13
C GLN A 945 -19.79 -35.99 -48.73
N GLU A 946 -19.30 -34.98 -48.01
CA GLU A 946 -17.93 -34.88 -47.48
C GLU A 946 -17.52 -36.13 -46.67
N ILE A 947 -18.41 -36.62 -45.81
CA ILE A 947 -18.20 -37.86 -45.01
C ILE A 947 -18.07 -39.09 -45.93
N LEU A 948 -18.96 -39.22 -46.92
CA LEU A 948 -18.95 -40.34 -47.86
C LEU A 948 -17.70 -40.34 -48.75
N ASP A 949 -17.21 -39.17 -49.16
CA ASP A 949 -15.99 -39.06 -49.97
C ASP A 949 -14.71 -39.26 -49.13
N GLU A 950 -14.63 -38.79 -47.87
CA GLU A 950 -13.53 -39.19 -46.97
C GLU A 950 -13.49 -40.72 -46.77
N ALA A 951 -14.64 -41.35 -46.52
CA ALA A 951 -14.78 -42.80 -46.35
C ALA A 951 -14.43 -43.65 -47.59
N ARG A 952 -14.22 -43.03 -48.77
CA ARG A 952 -13.67 -43.71 -49.96
C ARG A 952 -12.15 -43.75 -49.99
N THR A 953 -11.48 -42.99 -49.12
CA THR A 953 -10.02 -42.77 -49.16
C THR A 953 -9.26 -43.42 -48.00
N SER A 954 -9.97 -43.91 -46.98
CA SER A 954 -9.39 -44.55 -45.79
C SER A 954 -10.32 -45.66 -45.29
N GLU A 955 -9.76 -46.78 -44.83
CA GLU A 955 -10.52 -47.83 -44.12
C GLU A 955 -10.80 -47.40 -42.67
N THR A 956 -11.73 -46.46 -42.50
CA THR A 956 -12.23 -46.06 -41.17
C THR A 956 -13.08 -47.17 -40.55
N LYS A 957 -13.11 -47.22 -39.22
CA LYS A 957 -13.72 -48.32 -38.45
C LYS A 957 -15.03 -47.95 -37.75
N GLU A 958 -15.62 -46.80 -38.11
CA GLU A 958 -16.77 -46.18 -37.43
C GLU A 958 -18.01 -46.01 -38.34
N ASP A 959 -19.17 -45.88 -37.69
CA ASP A 959 -20.49 -46.20 -38.22
C ASP A 959 -21.18 -45.04 -38.99
N LEU A 960 -20.71 -43.81 -38.84
CA LEU A 960 -21.38 -42.58 -39.30
C LEU A 960 -21.60 -42.49 -40.83
N VAL A 961 -20.91 -43.33 -41.60
CA VAL A 961 -21.05 -43.42 -43.07
C VAL A 961 -22.45 -43.92 -43.46
N LEU A 962 -23.00 -44.91 -42.75
CA LEU A 962 -24.34 -45.44 -42.99
C LEU A 962 -25.41 -44.41 -42.65
N ASP A 963 -25.24 -43.74 -41.51
CA ASP A 963 -26.10 -42.66 -41.02
C ASP A 963 -26.12 -41.46 -42.00
N ALA A 964 -24.96 -41.06 -42.53
CA ALA A 964 -24.85 -40.03 -43.56
C ALA A 964 -25.52 -40.44 -44.88
N ALA A 965 -25.33 -41.69 -45.32
CA ALA A 965 -25.95 -42.23 -46.53
C ALA A 965 -27.48 -42.31 -46.40
N PHE A 966 -28.02 -42.78 -45.26
CA PHE A 966 -29.45 -42.86 -45.00
C PHE A 966 -30.11 -41.46 -44.99
N ASN A 967 -29.47 -40.48 -44.37
CA ASN A 967 -29.95 -39.10 -44.41
C ASN A 967 -29.92 -38.51 -45.83
N LEU A 968 -28.86 -38.75 -46.61
CA LEU A 968 -28.79 -38.34 -48.03
C LEU A 968 -29.87 -39.01 -48.89
N GLN A 969 -30.06 -40.33 -48.74
CA GLN A 969 -31.11 -41.08 -49.43
C GLN A 969 -32.49 -40.48 -49.13
N THR A 970 -32.79 -40.26 -47.84
CA THR A 970 -34.04 -39.65 -47.38
C THR A 970 -34.23 -38.26 -47.99
N MET A 971 -33.19 -37.41 -47.97
CA MET A 971 -33.26 -36.06 -48.53
C MET A 971 -33.42 -36.03 -50.06
N TYR A 972 -32.78 -36.93 -50.80
CA TYR A 972 -32.99 -37.05 -52.25
C TYR A 972 -34.37 -37.61 -52.59
N SER A 973 -34.88 -38.57 -51.82
CA SER A 973 -36.25 -39.10 -51.96
C SER A 973 -37.30 -38.01 -51.71
N MET A 974 -37.20 -37.28 -50.60
CA MET A 974 -38.06 -36.12 -50.30
C MET A 974 -37.93 -35.00 -51.35
N GLY A 975 -36.73 -34.82 -51.93
CA GLY A 975 -36.47 -33.89 -53.02
C GLY A 975 -36.93 -34.39 -54.42
N GLY A 976 -37.55 -35.57 -54.51
CA GLY A 976 -38.02 -36.17 -55.77
C GLY A 976 -36.91 -36.71 -56.69
N ASN A 977 -35.65 -36.68 -56.26
CA ASN A 977 -34.49 -37.15 -57.04
C ASN A 977 -34.21 -38.64 -56.75
N MET A 978 -35.19 -39.50 -57.06
CA MET A 978 -35.10 -40.95 -56.81
C MET A 978 -33.83 -41.57 -57.39
N ARG A 979 -33.39 -41.15 -58.58
CA ARG A 979 -32.16 -41.64 -59.21
C ARG A 979 -30.91 -41.46 -58.34
N MET A 980 -30.84 -40.41 -57.52
CA MET A 980 -29.74 -40.22 -56.55
C MET A 980 -29.99 -40.98 -55.24
N ALA A 981 -31.23 -41.15 -54.82
CA ALA A 981 -31.57 -42.03 -53.69
C ALA A 981 -31.19 -43.49 -54.00
N ASP A 982 -31.56 -44.01 -55.17
CA ASP A 982 -31.21 -45.35 -55.67
C ASP A 982 -29.68 -45.55 -55.74
N TYR A 983 -28.95 -44.55 -56.24
CA TYR A 983 -27.48 -44.58 -56.30
C TYR A 983 -26.84 -44.59 -54.91
N ILE A 984 -27.29 -43.77 -53.96
CA ILE A 984 -26.78 -43.80 -52.59
C ILE A 984 -27.09 -45.15 -51.93
N THR A 985 -28.30 -45.68 -52.14
CA THR A 985 -28.73 -46.99 -51.61
C THR A 985 -27.81 -48.10 -52.09
N SER A 986 -27.71 -48.29 -53.41
CA SER A 986 -26.90 -49.35 -54.03
C SER A 986 -25.38 -49.21 -53.88
N THR A 987 -24.89 -48.01 -53.53
CA THR A 987 -23.45 -47.77 -53.32
C THR A 987 -23.03 -47.96 -51.86
N TRP A 988 -23.91 -47.64 -50.90
CA TRP A 988 -23.55 -47.49 -49.48
C TRP A 988 -24.44 -48.24 -48.48
N LEU A 989 -25.66 -48.67 -48.87
CA LEU A 989 -26.64 -49.30 -47.98
C LEU A 989 -26.99 -50.76 -48.39
N GLU A 990 -26.53 -51.24 -49.54
CA GLU A 990 -26.73 -52.62 -50.04
C GLU A 990 -25.48 -53.52 -49.90
N LYS A 991 -24.74 -53.41 -48.78
CA LYS A 991 -23.52 -54.19 -48.50
C LYS A 991 -23.61 -55.00 -47.21
#